data_AF-A0AAG5DGN8-F1
#
_entry.id   AF-A0AAG5DGN8-F1
#
_cell.length_a   1.000
_cell.length_b   1.000
_cell.length_c   1.000
_cell.angle_alpha   90.00
_cell.angle_beta   90.00
_cell.angle_gamma   90.00
#
_symmetry.space_group_name_H-M   'P 1'
#
loop_
_entity.id
_entity.type
_entity.pdbx_description
1 polymer ?
#
loop_
_entity_poly.entity_id
_entity_poly.type
_entity_poly.pdbx_seq_one_letter_code
_entity_poly.pdbx_strand_id
1 'polypeptide(L)'
;MMRQTRSSAKAQNLCPVKVNKPSTPNSRGASVTGRLRNITNTIRMFTEPGEESSSKSSREPPRKKQRPNTSQPELVAFEKLRFVLGRHYFDVGRRLALETVPRCVRNVTECAQHHANKRSPRTKRVGEMRKTHTLEQISEHRPDQFVEFLYQALMRNEFIDSDLFLAGMQLILTINRPSTELQADYDVPSIVSGSSDALEKCLERFPPCRWDLRAAYQKIVLGHLDAECFKKCDREEGLFWNVIHLLEYSIETGDPEQTNSYSNQRKGRRRGEAGAQLQQEDPFFSNYNSWVSQNRQIYDFDQLSREERFERLFMSLRIMIKMLEMDLAMWILRNPTKTRQNLCHSSRCPLVARLVWEGDHGNVNLFVKKLFQMFINMIALQYPSGNIAIFSRLINLVAVAVNLSEFQHSDGMLQYPCLKTNSEYFAKQLWKTLETSPYFSVKVCLDAIQRIRTPYLLLSLSEELIRKLHRHNQPTNVRGFFQHLLSRSWEDCCVEKRIEKGSPAQPAELYPILNLKKSRSKSSEINRQEYVDLLFVGFSAYCEMYQIPAYFRAIMVQVAEPDTVQPVVENAALHAVGETPEALERHIREHLPQFPVSTRIVADDVADERMIFQGVCVNGELLLEYREDIKYLMLIEQQLKKLNSPEERDLFGKWITFLSDIDPSLKMNAS
;
A
#
# COMPACT_ATOMS: atom_id res chain seq x y z
N MET A 1 28.46 -30.35 -12.38
CA MET A 1 29.25 -30.64 -13.60
C MET A 1 28.64 -29.84 -14.75
N MET A 2 29.46 -29.10 -15.50
CA MET A 2 29.12 -28.14 -16.59
C MET A 2 28.45 -26.82 -16.17
N ARG A 3 28.84 -25.63 -16.65
CA ARG A 3 30.05 -25.13 -17.36
C ARG A 3 29.98 -23.59 -17.27
N GLN A 4 31.01 -22.96 -16.71
CA GLN A 4 31.23 -21.50 -16.81
C GLN A 4 31.81 -21.16 -18.18
N THR A 5 31.35 -20.07 -18.80
CA THR A 5 32.08 -19.39 -19.87
C THR A 5 32.13 -17.89 -19.60
N ARG A 6 33.31 -17.43 -19.18
CA ARG A 6 33.78 -16.06 -19.30
C ARG A 6 34.02 -15.74 -20.77
N SER A 7 33.71 -14.53 -21.19
CA SER A 7 34.25 -13.92 -22.41
C SER A 7 34.47 -12.43 -22.17
N SER A 8 35.72 -12.01 -22.33
CA SER A 8 36.19 -10.63 -22.23
C SER A 8 35.92 -9.87 -23.52
N ALA A 9 35.62 -8.58 -23.45
CA ALA A 9 35.70 -7.67 -24.59
C ALA A 9 36.54 -6.44 -24.26
N LYS A 10 37.40 -6.10 -25.23
CA LYS A 10 38.49 -5.14 -25.24
C LYS A 10 38.04 -3.67 -25.19
N ALA A 11 38.95 -2.85 -24.71
CA ALA A 11 38.95 -1.39 -24.78
C ALA A 11 39.38 -0.84 -26.17
N GLN A 12 39.20 0.49 -26.31
CA GLN A 12 39.59 1.43 -27.39
C GLN A 12 38.48 1.62 -28.46
N ASN A 13 37.99 2.82 -28.81
CA ASN A 13 38.68 4.11 -28.98
C ASN A 13 37.76 5.33 -28.72
N LEU A 14 38.42 6.42 -28.33
CA LEU A 14 37.96 7.81 -28.24
C LEU A 14 37.75 8.42 -29.63
N CYS A 15 36.78 9.34 -29.75
CA CYS A 15 37.01 10.67 -30.33
C CYS A 15 35.84 11.65 -30.06
N PRO A 16 36.10 12.97 -30.07
CA PRO A 16 35.34 13.97 -29.31
C PRO A 16 34.35 14.76 -30.19
N VAL A 17 33.24 15.24 -29.61
CA VAL A 17 32.38 16.23 -30.27
C VAL A 17 32.26 17.48 -29.40
N LYS A 18 32.48 18.61 -30.10
CA LYS A 18 32.76 19.96 -29.64
C LYS A 18 31.62 20.58 -28.83
N VAL A 19 32.02 21.25 -27.75
CA VAL A 19 31.21 22.21 -26.99
C VAL A 19 31.05 23.47 -27.82
N ASN A 20 29.83 23.74 -28.30
CA ASN A 20 29.43 25.05 -28.81
C ASN A 20 28.70 25.82 -27.70
N LYS A 21 29.31 26.94 -27.27
CA LYS A 21 28.65 28.00 -26.51
C LYS A 21 27.60 28.69 -27.37
N PRO A 22 26.41 29.01 -26.83
CA PRO A 22 25.64 30.14 -27.30
C PRO A 22 25.75 31.31 -26.32
N SER A 23 25.94 32.47 -26.92
CA SER A 23 25.93 33.83 -26.43
C SER A 23 24.70 34.21 -25.60
N THR A 24 24.94 35.00 -24.54
CA THR A 24 23.97 35.86 -23.86
C THR A 24 23.24 36.81 -24.82
N PRO A 25 21.95 37.06 -24.56
CA PRO A 25 21.48 38.43 -24.52
C PRO A 25 20.71 38.75 -23.22
N ASN A 26 20.98 39.96 -22.73
CA ASN A 26 20.27 40.64 -21.66
C ASN A 26 18.75 40.69 -21.93
N SER A 27 17.94 40.23 -20.98
CA SER A 27 16.65 40.86 -20.70
C SER A 27 16.41 40.87 -19.19
N ARG A 28 16.28 42.08 -18.64
CA ARG A 28 15.89 42.32 -17.25
C ARG A 28 14.38 42.07 -17.16
N GLY A 29 13.99 40.99 -16.52
CA GLY A 29 12.61 40.72 -16.07
C GLY A 29 12.67 40.31 -14.60
N ALA A 30 11.94 41.03 -13.74
CA ALA A 30 11.99 40.89 -12.29
C ALA A 30 11.65 39.44 -11.84
N SER A 31 12.61 38.78 -11.20
CA SER A 31 12.40 37.46 -10.60
C SER A 31 11.61 37.60 -9.30
N VAL A 32 10.34 37.16 -9.30
CA VAL A 32 9.61 36.88 -8.06
C VAL A 32 10.15 35.56 -7.51
N THR A 33 11.10 35.64 -6.58
CA THR A 33 11.73 34.50 -5.93
C THR A 33 10.88 33.97 -4.78
N GLY A 34 9.79 33.27 -5.11
CA GLY A 34 9.06 32.45 -4.14
C GLY A 34 9.80 31.14 -3.87
N ARG A 35 10.73 31.12 -2.89
CA ARG A 35 11.37 29.88 -2.42
C ARG A 35 10.31 28.95 -1.81
N LEU A 36 9.97 27.87 -2.50
CA LEU A 36 9.15 26.76 -1.98
C LEU A 36 9.80 26.16 -0.73
N ARG A 37 9.13 26.30 0.42
CA ARG A 37 9.65 25.89 1.72
C ARG A 37 9.30 24.42 1.98
N ASN A 38 10.33 23.60 2.21
CA ASN A 38 10.18 22.25 2.75
C ASN A 38 9.43 22.35 4.09
N ILE A 39 8.49 21.47 4.40
CA ILE A 39 7.68 21.50 5.64
C ILE A 39 8.57 21.61 6.90
N THR A 40 9.77 21.01 6.87
CA THR A 40 10.78 21.14 7.92
C THR A 40 11.47 22.51 8.00
N ASN A 41 11.58 23.24 6.89
CA ASN A 41 12.13 24.60 6.83
C ASN A 41 11.08 25.68 7.11
N THR A 42 9.79 25.40 6.86
CA THR A 42 8.69 26.35 7.15
C THR A 42 8.46 26.50 8.65
N ILE A 43 8.66 25.43 9.44
CA ILE A 43 8.52 25.45 10.91
C ILE A 43 9.63 26.28 11.59
N ARG A 44 10.80 26.45 10.94
CA ARG A 44 11.93 27.19 11.51
C ARG A 44 11.75 28.71 11.56
N MET A 45 10.88 29.28 10.73
CA MET A 45 10.74 30.74 10.58
C MET A 45 9.72 31.37 11.52
N PHE A 46 8.96 30.58 12.30
CA PHE A 46 7.92 31.09 13.20
C PHE A 46 8.32 31.02 14.70
N THR A 47 9.52 30.54 15.02
CA THR A 47 10.01 30.39 16.40
C THR A 47 11.20 31.28 16.75
N GLU A 48 11.51 32.29 15.93
CA GLU A 48 12.49 33.33 16.28
C GLU A 48 11.73 34.62 16.68
N PRO A 49 11.94 35.17 17.89
CA PRO A 49 11.40 36.47 18.24
C PRO A 49 12.12 37.54 17.41
N GLY A 50 11.33 38.37 16.73
CA GLY A 50 11.82 39.37 15.80
C GLY A 50 12.60 40.49 16.49
N GLU A 51 13.68 40.93 15.85
CA GLU A 51 14.22 42.26 16.02
C GLU A 51 13.88 43.09 14.77
N GLU A 52 13.16 44.17 15.02
CA GLU A 52 12.74 45.18 14.06
C GLU A 52 13.94 45.92 13.46
N SER A 53 13.83 46.30 12.19
CA SER A 53 14.37 47.60 11.77
C SER A 53 13.50 48.24 10.69
N SER A 54 13.24 49.52 10.96
CA SER A 54 12.21 50.37 10.40
C SER A 54 12.61 51.12 9.12
N SER A 55 11.57 51.52 8.37
CA SER A 55 11.44 52.77 7.61
C SER A 55 11.98 52.84 6.16
N LYS A 56 11.10 53.08 5.16
CA LYS A 56 10.71 54.43 4.68
C LYS A 56 9.75 54.36 3.47
N SER A 57 8.88 55.37 3.43
CA SER A 57 7.81 55.69 2.47
C SER A 57 8.25 55.91 1.01
N SER A 58 7.35 55.68 0.03
CA SER A 58 6.71 56.79 -0.74
C SER A 58 5.89 56.34 -1.97
N ARG A 59 4.75 57.05 -2.14
CA ARG A 59 4.05 57.47 -3.38
C ARG A 59 3.21 56.46 -4.21
N GLU A 60 1.90 56.62 -4.09
CA GLU A 60 0.86 56.25 -5.09
C GLU A 60 0.94 57.09 -6.37
N PRO A 61 0.59 56.50 -7.52
CA PRO A 61 -0.02 57.22 -8.65
C PRO A 61 -1.39 56.63 -9.07
N PRO A 62 -2.16 57.34 -9.92
CA PRO A 62 -3.61 57.49 -9.75
C PRO A 62 -4.48 56.42 -10.41
N ARG A 63 -5.67 56.25 -9.82
CA ARG A 63 -6.80 55.42 -10.29
C ARG A 63 -7.18 55.75 -11.75
N LYS A 64 -6.89 54.83 -12.67
CA LYS A 64 -7.60 54.71 -13.96
C LYS A 64 -8.77 53.75 -13.81
N LYS A 65 -9.98 54.24 -14.11
CA LYS A 65 -11.24 53.49 -14.20
C LYS A 65 -11.04 52.23 -15.05
N GLN A 66 -11.07 51.06 -14.43
CA GLN A 66 -11.21 49.78 -15.13
C GLN A 66 -12.70 49.47 -15.34
N ARG A 67 -13.00 48.98 -16.54
CA ARG A 67 -14.27 48.42 -17.00
C ARG A 67 -14.69 47.19 -16.15
N PRO A 68 -15.96 46.77 -16.19
CA PRO A 68 -16.52 45.80 -15.26
C PRO A 68 -15.83 44.43 -15.34
N ASN A 69 -15.59 43.86 -14.15
CA ASN A 69 -15.04 42.53 -13.91
C ASN A 69 -15.82 41.42 -14.63
N THR A 70 -15.30 40.92 -15.74
CA THR A 70 -15.65 39.60 -16.29
C THR A 70 -14.62 38.52 -15.93
N SER A 71 -13.48 38.88 -15.32
CA SER A 71 -12.36 37.98 -15.01
C SER A 71 -12.37 37.37 -13.59
N GLN A 72 -13.22 37.84 -12.69
CA GLN A 72 -13.25 37.37 -11.30
C GLN A 72 -13.67 35.89 -11.11
N PRO A 73 -14.71 35.35 -11.78
CA PRO A 73 -15.16 33.98 -11.52
C PRO A 73 -14.17 32.92 -12.03
N GLU A 74 -13.44 33.20 -13.10
CA GLU A 74 -12.43 32.26 -13.63
C GLU A 74 -11.20 32.19 -12.74
N LEU A 75 -10.72 33.33 -12.24
CA LEU A 75 -9.60 33.38 -11.28
C LEU A 75 -9.93 32.61 -9.99
N VAL A 76 -11.15 32.75 -9.47
CA VAL A 76 -11.61 31.99 -8.30
C VAL A 76 -11.64 30.48 -8.58
N ALA A 77 -12.07 30.06 -9.78
CA ALA A 77 -12.06 28.66 -10.18
C ALA A 77 -10.63 28.08 -10.26
N PHE A 78 -9.68 28.85 -10.82
CA PHE A 78 -8.26 28.48 -10.85
C PHE A 78 -7.68 28.28 -9.45
N GLU A 79 -7.94 29.23 -8.54
CA GLU A 79 -7.44 29.17 -7.16
C GLU A 79 -8.03 27.99 -6.38
N LYS A 80 -9.35 27.75 -6.51
CA LYS A 80 -10.02 26.61 -5.90
C LYS A 80 -9.47 25.28 -6.41
N LEU A 81 -9.21 25.16 -7.72
CA LEU A 81 -8.64 23.93 -8.30
C LEU A 81 -7.21 23.70 -7.80
N ARG A 82 -6.38 24.75 -7.79
CA ARG A 82 -5.01 24.69 -7.25
C ARG A 82 -5.00 24.28 -5.78
N PHE A 83 -5.91 24.82 -4.98
CA PHE A 83 -6.08 24.47 -3.57
C PHE A 83 -6.42 22.99 -3.39
N VAL A 84 -7.42 22.49 -4.11
CA VAL A 84 -7.88 21.09 -4.02
C VAL A 84 -6.76 20.13 -4.41
N LEU A 85 -6.09 20.38 -5.53
CA LEU A 85 -4.99 19.54 -6.01
C LEU A 85 -3.76 19.64 -5.11
N GLY A 86 -3.45 20.83 -4.61
CA GLY A 86 -2.35 21.04 -3.66
C GLY A 86 -2.57 20.31 -2.35
N ARG A 87 -3.81 20.25 -1.87
CA ARG A 87 -4.19 19.45 -0.70
C ARG A 87 -4.11 17.96 -0.98
N HIS A 88 -4.63 17.51 -2.14
CA HIS A 88 -4.59 16.11 -2.52
C HIS A 88 -3.17 15.55 -2.62
N TYR A 89 -2.21 16.37 -3.08
CA TYR A 89 -0.80 16.00 -3.12
C TYR A 89 -0.26 15.50 -1.76
N PHE A 90 -0.68 16.14 -0.66
CA PHE A 90 -0.24 15.81 0.71
C PHE A 90 -1.17 14.85 1.46
N ASP A 91 -2.27 14.42 0.84
CA ASP A 91 -3.15 13.39 1.40
C ASP A 91 -2.53 11.98 1.22
N VAL A 92 -1.43 11.76 1.94
CA VAL A 92 -0.66 10.51 1.90
C VAL A 92 -1.46 9.33 2.45
N GLY A 93 -2.45 9.59 3.32
CA GLY A 93 -3.35 8.57 3.86
C GLY A 93 -4.18 7.94 2.75
N ARG A 94 -4.86 8.76 1.95
CA ARG A 94 -5.61 8.28 0.77
C ARG A 94 -4.70 7.74 -0.31
N ARG A 95 -3.63 8.47 -0.65
CA ARG A 95 -2.71 8.07 -1.73
C ARG A 95 -2.11 6.69 -1.52
N LEU A 96 -1.76 6.35 -0.28
CA LEU A 96 -1.21 5.04 0.08
C LEU A 96 -2.30 4.05 0.53
N ALA A 97 -3.57 4.45 0.55
CA ALA A 97 -4.70 3.64 1.03
C ALA A 97 -4.39 2.96 2.36
N LEU A 98 -3.90 3.76 3.33
CA LEU A 98 -3.42 3.27 4.62
C LEU A 98 -4.59 2.76 5.48
N GLU A 99 -4.50 1.51 5.92
CA GLU A 99 -5.46 0.93 6.88
C GLU A 99 -5.40 1.64 8.23
N THR A 100 -4.21 2.12 8.63
CA THR A 100 -4.03 2.92 9.83
C THR A 100 -3.08 4.07 9.53
N VAL A 101 -3.60 5.30 9.57
CA VAL A 101 -2.79 6.50 9.34
C VAL A 101 -1.81 6.72 10.50
N PRO A 102 -0.48 6.76 10.25
CA PRO A 102 0.52 6.95 11.30
C PRO A 102 0.30 8.25 12.06
N ARG A 103 0.58 8.24 13.37
CA ARG A 103 0.46 9.46 14.22
C ARG A 103 1.25 10.65 13.66
N CYS A 104 2.42 10.37 13.08
CA CYS A 104 3.27 11.37 12.45
C CYS A 104 2.65 12.08 11.24
N VAL A 105 1.70 11.44 10.54
CA VAL A 105 0.94 12.06 9.44
C VAL A 105 -0.16 12.95 9.99
N ARG A 106 -0.79 12.57 11.13
CA ARG A 106 -1.83 13.37 11.79
C ARG A 106 -1.27 14.64 12.43
N ASN A 107 -0.05 14.58 12.97
CA ASN A 107 0.65 15.73 13.54
C ASN A 107 2.05 15.91 12.92
N VAL A 108 2.08 16.51 11.73
CA VAL A 108 3.33 16.72 10.97
C VAL A 108 4.26 17.70 11.69
N THR A 109 3.73 18.65 12.47
CA THR A 109 4.53 19.63 13.21
C THR A 109 5.34 18.96 14.31
N GLU A 110 4.68 18.16 15.14
CA GLU A 110 5.34 17.40 16.21
C GLU A 110 6.37 16.42 15.63
N CYS A 111 6.00 15.71 14.54
CA CYS A 111 6.94 14.83 13.84
C CYS A 111 8.16 15.59 13.34
N ALA A 112 7.99 16.78 12.77
CA ALA A 112 9.11 17.59 12.28
C ALA A 112 10.04 18.02 13.43
N GLN A 113 9.47 18.41 14.57
CA GLN A 113 10.23 18.88 15.75
C GLN A 113 10.97 17.75 16.47
N HIS A 114 10.31 16.59 16.67
CA HIS A 114 10.82 15.51 17.53
C HIS A 114 11.40 14.31 16.78
N HIS A 115 10.97 14.02 15.54
CA HIS A 115 11.42 12.84 14.80
C HIS A 115 12.29 13.18 13.59
N ALA A 116 11.94 14.22 12.82
CA ALA A 116 12.67 14.58 11.61
C ALA A 116 13.95 15.38 11.89
N ASN A 117 13.94 16.16 12.97
CA ASN A 117 14.99 17.11 13.28
C ASN A 117 16.22 16.40 13.87
N LYS A 118 17.38 16.54 13.22
CA LYS A 118 18.67 16.00 13.70
C LYS A 118 19.12 16.54 15.06
N ARG A 119 18.52 17.65 15.52
CA ARG A 119 18.77 18.22 16.87
C ARG A 119 17.94 17.54 17.96
N SER A 120 16.95 16.72 17.60
CA SER A 120 16.17 15.97 18.58
C SER A 120 17.06 14.95 19.31
N PRO A 121 16.76 14.65 20.59
CA PRO A 121 17.48 13.62 21.33
C PRO A 121 17.48 12.30 20.56
N ARG A 122 18.62 11.61 20.59
CA ARG A 122 18.72 10.26 20.01
C ARG A 122 17.78 9.31 20.74
N THR A 123 17.23 8.38 20.00
CA THR A 123 16.39 7.30 20.52
C THR A 123 17.23 6.43 21.45
N LYS A 124 16.72 6.21 22.66
CA LYS A 124 17.31 5.26 23.61
C LYS A 124 17.20 3.86 23.01
N ARG A 125 18.29 3.10 23.02
CA ARG A 125 18.34 1.72 22.51
C ARG A 125 18.57 0.74 23.65
N VAL A 126 18.17 -0.51 23.44
CA VAL A 126 18.56 -1.61 24.33
C VAL A 126 20.10 -1.71 24.34
N GLY A 127 20.69 -1.80 25.53
CA GLY A 127 22.13 -1.91 25.69
C GLY A 127 22.66 -3.28 25.26
N GLU A 128 23.90 -3.33 24.77
CA GLU A 128 24.49 -4.52 24.14
C GLU A 128 24.41 -5.78 25.02
N MET A 129 24.76 -5.68 26.31
CA MET A 129 24.68 -6.82 27.24
C MET A 129 23.25 -7.40 27.34
N ARG A 130 22.23 -6.54 27.45
CA ARG A 130 20.84 -6.99 27.51
C ARG A 130 20.39 -7.58 26.18
N LYS A 131 20.86 -7.02 25.06
CA LYS A 131 20.59 -7.52 23.72
C LYS A 131 21.13 -8.94 23.54
N THR A 132 22.40 -9.17 23.86
CA THR A 132 23.04 -10.50 23.76
C THR A 132 22.33 -11.52 24.64
N HIS A 133 22.09 -11.20 25.92
CA HIS A 133 21.36 -12.09 26.82
C HIS A 133 19.94 -12.42 26.31
N THR A 134 19.26 -11.45 25.69
CA THR A 134 17.92 -11.68 25.12
C THR A 134 17.98 -12.61 23.90
N LEU A 135 19.00 -12.49 23.05
CA LEU A 135 19.19 -13.41 21.93
C LEU A 135 19.50 -14.84 22.40
N GLU A 136 20.25 -14.97 23.50
CA GLU A 136 20.55 -16.26 24.13
C GLU A 136 19.26 -16.98 24.57
N GLN A 137 18.22 -16.27 25.03
CA GLN A 137 16.92 -16.87 25.40
C GLN A 137 16.27 -17.66 24.25
N ILE A 138 16.44 -17.22 22.99
CA ILE A 138 15.95 -17.99 21.84
C ILE A 138 16.74 -19.29 21.69
N SER A 139 18.07 -19.23 21.84
CA SER A 139 18.94 -20.41 21.77
C SER A 139 18.74 -21.38 22.94
N GLU A 140 18.31 -20.88 24.09
CA GLU A 140 17.93 -21.64 25.28
C GLU A 140 16.48 -22.16 25.25
N HIS A 141 15.76 -21.96 24.14
CA HIS A 141 14.36 -22.36 23.98
C HIS A 141 13.40 -21.75 25.02
N ARG A 142 13.61 -20.46 25.34
CA ARG A 142 12.75 -19.63 26.22
C ARG A 142 12.09 -18.48 25.45
N PRO A 143 11.23 -18.78 24.47
CA PRO A 143 10.67 -17.76 23.58
C PRO A 143 9.66 -16.84 24.28
N ASP A 144 9.03 -17.30 25.35
CA ASP A 144 8.16 -16.52 26.24
C ASP A 144 8.92 -15.37 26.91
N GLN A 145 10.11 -15.65 27.47
CA GLN A 145 10.96 -14.65 28.10
C GLN A 145 11.50 -13.64 27.09
N PHE A 146 11.81 -14.09 25.88
CA PHE A 146 12.21 -13.22 24.77
C PHE A 146 11.10 -12.21 24.46
N VAL A 147 9.86 -12.68 24.28
CA VAL A 147 8.70 -11.83 23.98
C VAL A 147 8.43 -10.85 25.12
N GLU A 148 8.44 -11.33 26.37
CA GLU A 148 8.26 -10.50 27.56
C GLU A 148 9.34 -9.41 27.64
N PHE A 149 10.59 -9.74 27.33
CA PHE A 149 11.67 -8.74 27.27
C PHE A 149 11.39 -7.67 26.22
N LEU A 150 10.90 -8.02 25.03
CA LEU A 150 10.55 -7.04 24.00
C LEU A 150 9.52 -6.04 24.55
N TYR A 151 8.45 -6.51 25.20
CA TYR A 151 7.47 -5.63 25.84
C TYR A 151 8.09 -4.74 26.90
N GLN A 152 8.92 -5.28 27.79
CA GLN A 152 9.60 -4.49 28.82
C GLN A 152 10.51 -3.41 28.23
N ALA A 153 11.23 -3.70 27.14
CA ALA A 153 12.05 -2.71 26.44
C ALA A 153 11.19 -1.57 25.87
N LEU A 154 10.07 -1.91 25.22
CA LEU A 154 9.14 -0.93 24.68
C LEU A 154 8.50 -0.06 25.79
N MET A 155 8.11 -0.67 26.91
CA MET A 155 7.58 0.04 28.08
C MET A 155 8.61 0.99 28.71
N ARG A 156 9.89 0.63 28.68
CA ARG A 156 11.02 1.50 29.09
C ARG A 156 11.37 2.56 28.05
N ASN A 157 10.60 2.67 26.97
CA ASN A 157 10.85 3.57 25.85
C ASN A 157 12.22 3.35 25.21
N GLU A 158 12.63 2.09 25.08
CA GLU A 158 13.87 1.66 24.42
C GLU A 158 13.55 1.00 23.08
N PHE A 159 14.24 1.43 22.03
CA PHE A 159 14.21 0.78 20.74
C PHE A 159 14.97 -0.54 20.81
N ILE A 160 14.32 -1.63 20.39
CA ILE A 160 14.85 -3.01 20.46
C ILE A 160 16.02 -3.27 19.49
N ASP A 161 16.32 -2.33 18.59
CA ASP A 161 17.34 -2.43 17.54
C ASP A 161 17.06 -3.49 16.47
N SER A 162 17.86 -3.47 15.40
CA SER A 162 17.68 -4.36 14.24
C SER A 162 17.79 -5.84 14.60
N ASP A 163 18.70 -6.18 15.51
CA ASP A 163 19.07 -7.58 15.77
C ASP A 163 17.93 -8.32 16.50
N LEU A 164 17.34 -7.69 17.54
CA LEU A 164 16.18 -8.26 18.22
C LEU A 164 14.93 -8.24 17.34
N PHE A 165 14.78 -7.23 16.48
CA PHE A 165 13.68 -7.18 15.52
C PHE A 165 13.76 -8.36 14.54
N LEU A 166 14.93 -8.61 13.95
CA LEU A 166 15.18 -9.74 13.05
C LEU A 166 14.99 -11.08 13.77
N ALA A 167 15.47 -11.20 15.01
CA ALA A 167 15.27 -12.39 15.83
C ALA A 167 13.79 -12.67 16.10
N GLY A 168 12.98 -11.63 16.36
CA GLY A 168 11.53 -11.76 16.49
C GLY A 168 10.84 -12.19 15.18
N MET A 169 11.28 -11.65 14.03
CA MET A 169 10.79 -12.08 12.72
C MET A 169 11.15 -13.55 12.43
N GLN A 170 12.38 -13.95 12.76
CA GLN A 170 12.82 -15.33 12.64
C GLN A 170 12.02 -16.26 13.55
N LEU A 171 11.79 -15.87 14.81
CA LEU A 171 11.00 -16.64 15.76
C LEU A 171 9.58 -16.89 15.26
N ILE A 172 8.91 -15.86 14.71
CA ILE A 172 7.60 -16.00 14.07
C ILE A 172 7.62 -17.08 12.99
N LEU A 173 8.65 -17.07 12.14
CA LEU A 173 8.77 -17.99 11.02
C LEU A 173 9.13 -19.42 11.44
N THR A 174 9.87 -19.63 12.53
CA THR A 174 10.49 -20.93 12.81
C THR A 174 9.96 -21.66 14.03
N ILE A 175 9.28 -21.02 14.98
CA ILE A 175 8.88 -21.71 16.22
C ILE A 175 7.91 -22.89 15.96
N ASN A 176 8.29 -24.12 16.31
CA ASN A 176 7.42 -25.30 16.23
C ASN A 176 6.75 -25.63 17.57
N ARG A 177 5.68 -26.42 17.53
CA ARG A 177 5.05 -26.95 18.74
C ARG A 177 6.06 -27.81 19.52
N PRO A 178 6.23 -27.56 20.83
CA PRO A 178 7.12 -28.39 21.63
C PRO A 178 6.58 -29.80 21.76
N SER A 179 7.49 -30.77 21.88
CA SER A 179 7.11 -32.15 22.15
C SER A 179 6.44 -32.22 23.53
N THR A 180 5.46 -33.11 23.67
CA THR A 180 4.70 -33.27 24.92
C THR A 180 5.59 -33.68 26.09
N GLU A 181 6.70 -34.33 25.81
CA GLU A 181 7.73 -34.78 26.75
C GLU A 181 8.53 -33.62 27.35
N LEU A 182 8.61 -32.47 26.65
CA LEU A 182 9.34 -31.29 27.13
C LEU A 182 8.59 -30.49 28.19
N GLN A 183 7.29 -30.72 28.38
CA GLN A 183 6.43 -29.98 29.33
C GLN A 183 6.64 -28.46 29.27
N ALA A 184 6.75 -27.91 28.05
CA ALA A 184 6.97 -26.48 27.88
C ALA A 184 5.74 -25.69 28.34
N ASP A 185 5.96 -24.69 29.18
CA ASP A 185 4.90 -23.85 29.78
C ASP A 185 4.40 -22.72 28.87
N TYR A 186 4.68 -22.77 27.56
CA TYR A 186 4.27 -21.74 26.60
C TYR A 186 3.46 -22.31 25.43
N ASP A 187 2.54 -21.48 24.94
CA ASP A 187 1.71 -21.77 23.76
C ASP A 187 2.28 -21.09 22.51
N VAL A 188 2.45 -21.85 21.41
CA VAL A 188 3.06 -21.34 20.16
C VAL A 188 2.27 -20.20 19.53
N PRO A 189 0.95 -20.31 19.29
CA PRO A 189 0.12 -19.18 18.86
C PRO A 189 0.32 -17.91 19.68
N SER A 190 0.45 -18.04 21.00
CA SER A 190 0.70 -16.92 21.91
C SER A 190 2.08 -16.29 21.72
N ILE A 191 3.13 -17.08 21.53
CA ILE A 191 4.49 -16.56 21.20
C ILE A 191 4.49 -15.84 19.86
N VAL A 192 3.89 -16.46 18.84
CA VAL A 192 3.84 -15.94 17.48
C VAL A 192 3.08 -14.60 17.45
N SER A 193 1.90 -14.56 18.06
CA SER A 193 1.08 -13.35 18.16
C SER A 193 1.75 -12.28 19.02
N GLY A 194 2.32 -12.68 20.16
CA GLY A 194 3.03 -11.79 21.08
C GLY A 194 4.27 -11.16 20.44
N SER A 195 5.04 -11.92 19.67
CA SER A 195 6.17 -11.42 18.88
C SER A 195 5.69 -10.43 17.81
N SER A 196 4.66 -10.80 17.04
CA SER A 196 4.09 -9.92 16.02
C SER A 196 3.61 -8.59 16.60
N ASP A 197 2.86 -8.63 17.71
CA ASP A 197 2.34 -7.42 18.37
C ASP A 197 3.46 -6.56 18.95
N ALA A 198 4.49 -7.16 19.56
CA ALA A 198 5.67 -6.42 20.04
C ALA A 198 6.40 -5.69 18.89
N LEU A 199 6.61 -6.35 17.75
CA LEU A 199 7.25 -5.74 16.58
C LEU A 199 6.39 -4.62 15.97
N GLU A 200 5.07 -4.80 15.91
CA GLU A 200 4.16 -3.75 15.44
C GLU A 200 4.12 -2.53 16.38
N LYS A 201 4.07 -2.75 17.69
CA LYS A 201 4.16 -1.69 18.71
C LYS A 201 5.50 -0.96 18.65
N CYS A 202 6.58 -1.68 18.34
CA CYS A 202 7.89 -1.08 18.10
C CYS A 202 7.84 -0.06 16.95
N LEU A 203 7.22 -0.40 15.81
CA LEU A 203 7.06 0.51 14.68
C LEU A 203 6.25 1.76 15.04
N GLU A 204 5.18 1.59 15.81
CA GLU A 204 4.33 2.72 16.23
C GLU A 204 5.04 3.66 17.22
N ARG A 205 5.81 3.09 18.15
CA ARG A 205 6.55 3.85 19.16
C ARG A 205 7.81 4.51 18.59
N PHE A 206 8.49 3.85 17.67
CA PHE A 206 9.77 4.25 17.09
C PHE A 206 9.69 4.36 15.57
N PRO A 207 8.85 5.24 15.00
CA PRO A 207 8.54 5.21 13.58
C PRO A 207 9.77 5.39 12.67
N PRO A 208 9.80 4.77 11.47
CA PRO A 208 10.91 4.88 10.51
C PRO A 208 11.29 6.31 10.11
N CYS A 209 10.37 7.25 10.30
CA CYS A 209 10.62 8.66 10.08
C CYS A 209 11.60 9.29 11.10
N ARG A 210 11.96 8.62 12.19
CA ARG A 210 13.00 9.12 13.11
C ARG A 210 14.37 9.15 12.42
N TRP A 211 15.02 10.31 12.49
CA TRP A 211 16.24 10.58 11.73
C TRP A 211 17.40 9.64 12.08
N ASP A 212 17.48 9.17 13.33
CA ASP A 212 18.54 8.32 13.87
C ASP A 212 18.27 6.81 13.75
N LEU A 213 17.05 6.42 13.40
CA LEU A 213 16.64 5.02 13.26
C LEU A 213 16.66 4.51 11.82
N ARG A 214 16.79 5.40 10.84
CA ARG A 214 16.79 5.04 9.41
C ARG A 214 17.76 3.91 9.06
N ALA A 215 18.98 3.93 9.63
CA ALA A 215 19.96 2.88 9.40
C ALA A 215 19.54 1.52 10.00
N ALA A 216 18.87 1.53 11.15
CA ALA A 216 18.36 0.30 11.77
C ALA A 216 17.24 -0.32 10.93
N TYR A 217 16.31 0.49 10.40
CA TYR A 217 15.26 -0.01 9.52
C TYR A 217 15.77 -0.52 8.17
N GLN A 218 16.83 0.11 7.63
CA GLN A 218 17.53 -0.44 6.47
C GLN A 218 18.15 -1.81 6.79
N LYS A 219 18.78 -1.97 7.97
CA LYS A 219 19.32 -3.26 8.42
C LYS A 219 18.24 -4.32 8.66
N ILE A 220 17.04 -3.95 9.07
CA ILE A 220 15.93 -4.90 9.24
C ILE A 220 15.47 -5.43 7.88
N VAL A 221 15.18 -4.52 6.94
CA VAL A 221 14.67 -4.89 5.61
C VAL A 221 15.69 -5.70 4.80
N LEU A 222 16.97 -5.33 4.91
CA LEU A 222 18.10 -5.97 4.24
C LEU A 222 18.81 -7.02 5.13
N GLY A 223 18.26 -7.31 6.31
CA GLY A 223 18.84 -8.26 7.26
C GLY A 223 18.68 -9.69 6.77
N HIS A 224 19.42 -10.65 7.32
CA HIS A 224 19.31 -12.05 6.92
C HIS A 224 18.61 -12.87 8.01
N LEU A 225 18.07 -14.01 7.58
CA LEU A 225 17.57 -15.03 8.49
C LEU A 225 18.74 -16.00 8.78
N ASP A 226 19.09 -16.13 10.05
CA ASP A 226 20.22 -16.92 10.53
C ASP A 226 19.87 -18.39 10.79
N ALA A 227 18.58 -18.73 10.88
CA ALA A 227 18.16 -20.10 11.11
C ALA A 227 18.63 -21.06 10.00
N GLU A 228 19.01 -22.26 10.40
CA GLU A 228 19.55 -23.31 9.54
C GLU A 228 18.63 -23.68 8.36
N CYS A 229 17.31 -23.66 8.57
CA CYS A 229 16.31 -23.94 7.53
C CYS A 229 16.35 -22.93 6.37
N PHE A 230 16.87 -21.72 6.58
CA PHE A 230 17.00 -20.68 5.55
C PHE A 230 18.37 -20.67 4.87
N LYS A 231 19.22 -21.69 5.06
CA LYS A 231 20.50 -21.80 4.34
C LYS A 231 20.38 -21.81 2.81
N LYS A 232 19.21 -22.21 2.29
CA LYS A 232 18.90 -22.20 0.85
C LYS A 232 18.56 -20.80 0.33
N CYS A 233 18.18 -19.88 1.21
CA CYS A 233 17.88 -18.50 0.87
C CYS A 233 19.17 -17.72 0.62
N ASP A 234 19.14 -16.77 -0.31
CA ASP A 234 20.28 -15.89 -0.54
C ASP A 234 20.36 -14.86 0.60
N ARG A 235 21.49 -14.86 1.31
CA ARG A 235 21.73 -13.93 2.42
C ARG A 235 21.94 -12.50 1.92
N GLU A 236 22.43 -12.32 0.70
CA GLU A 236 22.70 -11.00 0.11
C GLU A 236 21.41 -10.28 -0.33
N GLU A 237 20.34 -11.03 -0.63
CA GLU A 237 19.04 -10.48 -1.03
C GLU A 237 18.27 -9.86 0.17
N GLY A 238 18.51 -10.35 1.39
CA GLY A 238 17.90 -9.84 2.62
C GLY A 238 16.48 -10.36 2.89
N LEU A 239 15.95 -10.00 4.07
CA LEU A 239 14.76 -10.58 4.69
C LEU A 239 13.52 -10.43 3.83
N PHE A 240 13.29 -9.22 3.32
CA PHE A 240 12.11 -8.93 2.52
C PHE A 240 12.04 -9.81 1.27
N TRP A 241 13.17 -9.93 0.56
CA TRP A 241 13.28 -10.77 -0.64
C TRP A 241 13.15 -12.25 -0.32
N ASN A 242 13.79 -12.71 0.75
CA ASN A 242 13.67 -14.09 1.19
C ASN A 242 12.23 -14.47 1.53
N VAL A 243 11.47 -13.61 2.22
CA VAL A 243 10.03 -13.86 2.48
C VAL A 243 9.23 -13.92 1.18
N ILE A 244 9.51 -13.03 0.21
CA ILE A 244 8.85 -13.06 -1.10
C ILE A 244 9.18 -14.35 -1.88
N HIS A 245 10.44 -14.77 -1.88
CA HIS A 245 10.88 -16.00 -2.53
C HIS A 245 10.31 -17.26 -1.86
N LEU A 246 10.21 -17.28 -0.53
CA LEU A 246 9.56 -18.37 0.21
C LEU A 246 8.05 -18.44 -0.09
N LEU A 247 7.38 -17.29 -0.23
CA LEU A 247 5.98 -17.22 -0.67
C LEU A 247 5.80 -17.75 -2.10
N GLU A 248 6.62 -17.28 -3.05
CA GLU A 248 6.62 -17.75 -4.43
C GLU A 248 6.82 -19.28 -4.48
N TYR A 249 7.85 -19.77 -3.80
CA TYR A 249 8.14 -21.19 -3.70
C TYR A 249 6.99 -22.00 -3.09
N SER A 250 6.39 -21.50 -2.00
CA SER A 250 5.26 -22.18 -1.34
C SER A 250 4.01 -22.18 -2.20
N ILE A 251 3.77 -21.16 -3.03
CA ILE A 251 2.65 -21.15 -3.99
C ILE A 251 2.84 -22.23 -5.07
N GLU A 252 4.07 -22.42 -5.54
CA GLU A 252 4.41 -23.32 -6.64
C GLU A 252 4.61 -24.79 -6.21
N THR A 253 5.02 -25.02 -4.97
CA THR A 253 5.36 -26.35 -4.46
C THR A 253 4.39 -26.80 -3.37
N GLY A 254 4.00 -28.07 -3.39
CA GLY A 254 3.22 -28.71 -2.33
C GLY A 254 4.09 -29.34 -1.25
N ASP A 255 3.46 -29.81 -0.17
CA ASP A 255 4.18 -30.57 0.85
C ASP A 255 4.73 -31.88 0.24
N PRO A 256 6.00 -32.23 0.52
CA PRO A 256 6.64 -33.43 -0.03
C PRO A 256 5.92 -34.73 0.35
N GLU A 257 5.11 -34.74 1.41
CA GLU A 257 4.32 -35.90 1.82
C GLU A 257 3.10 -36.16 0.92
N GLN A 258 2.50 -35.14 0.31
CA GLN A 258 1.32 -35.32 -0.54
C GLN A 258 1.68 -35.84 -1.94
N THR A 259 2.90 -35.58 -2.43
CA THR A 259 3.36 -36.01 -3.76
C THR A 259 3.68 -37.51 -3.85
N ASN A 260 3.94 -38.17 -2.72
CA ASN A 260 4.19 -39.63 -2.66
C ASN A 260 2.92 -40.49 -2.53
N SER A 261 1.76 -39.91 -2.21
CA SER A 261 0.51 -40.67 -2.06
C SER A 261 -0.11 -41.08 -3.41
N TYR A 262 0.12 -40.30 -4.46
CA TYR A 262 -0.45 -40.56 -5.81
C TYR A 262 0.44 -41.45 -6.70
N SER A 263 1.71 -41.67 -6.35
CA SER A 263 2.64 -42.49 -7.16
C SER A 263 2.73 -43.95 -6.73
N ASN A 264 2.24 -44.32 -5.53
CA ASN A 264 2.40 -45.66 -4.97
C ASN A 264 1.20 -46.63 -5.17
N GLN A 265 0.10 -46.21 -5.81
CA GLN A 265 -1.04 -47.11 -6.06
C GLN A 265 -0.91 -48.04 -7.28
N ARG A 266 0.24 -48.08 -7.98
CA ARG A 266 0.39 -48.91 -9.21
C ARG A 266 1.48 -49.97 -9.21
N LYS A 267 2.05 -50.35 -8.06
CA LYS A 267 2.95 -51.51 -7.97
C LYS A 267 2.57 -52.48 -6.86
N GLY A 268 1.37 -53.04 -6.97
CA GLY A 268 1.03 -54.31 -6.34
C GLY A 268 1.12 -55.45 -7.34
N ARG A 269 2.19 -56.27 -7.29
CA ARG A 269 2.16 -57.75 -7.22
C ARG A 269 3.48 -58.41 -7.68
N ARG A 270 4.01 -59.20 -6.73
CA ARG A 270 4.77 -60.47 -6.81
C ARG A 270 6.31 -60.45 -6.68
N ARG A 271 6.72 -61.34 -5.74
CA ARG A 271 8.01 -62.01 -5.51
C ARG A 271 9.08 -61.18 -4.80
N GLY A 272 9.62 -61.58 -3.65
CA GLY A 272 9.43 -62.81 -2.89
C GLY A 272 10.12 -62.69 -1.53
N GLU A 273 9.64 -63.50 -0.59
CA GLU A 273 10.21 -63.73 0.74
C GLU A 273 11.67 -64.18 0.62
N ALA A 274 12.60 -63.39 1.16
CA ALA A 274 13.85 -63.83 1.75
C ALA A 274 14.55 -62.61 2.37
N GLY A 275 14.71 -62.60 3.69
CA GLY A 275 15.47 -61.57 4.40
C GLY A 275 14.67 -60.73 5.40
N ALA A 276 13.66 -61.29 6.06
CA ALA A 276 13.21 -60.78 7.35
C ALA A 276 14.30 -61.05 8.41
N GLN A 277 15.35 -60.24 8.40
CA GLN A 277 16.06 -59.90 9.63
C GLN A 277 15.47 -58.59 10.11
N LEU A 278 14.37 -58.72 10.85
CA LEU A 278 14.00 -57.78 11.88
C LEU A 278 15.24 -57.55 12.76
N GLN A 279 15.91 -56.42 12.60
CA GLN A 279 16.43 -55.75 13.78
C GLN A 279 15.19 -55.27 14.53
N GLN A 280 14.67 -56.13 15.40
CA GLN A 280 13.98 -55.66 16.60
C GLN A 280 14.95 -54.71 17.28
N GLU A 281 14.74 -53.40 17.12
CA GLU A 281 15.31 -52.44 18.05
C GLU A 281 14.73 -52.78 19.43
N ASP A 282 15.60 -53.28 20.31
CA ASP A 282 15.26 -53.55 21.70
C ASP A 282 14.65 -52.28 22.34
N PRO A 283 13.43 -52.34 22.90
CA PRO A 283 12.76 -51.20 23.55
C PRO A 283 13.52 -50.64 24.77
N PHE A 284 14.58 -51.33 25.21
CA PHE A 284 15.35 -51.02 26.41
C PHE A 284 16.61 -50.18 26.17
N PHE A 285 16.95 -49.86 24.92
CA PHE A 285 18.11 -49.03 24.57
C PHE A 285 17.74 -47.75 23.80
N SER A 286 16.73 -47.03 24.25
CA SER A 286 16.69 -45.60 23.97
C SER A 286 17.76 -44.92 24.83
N ASN A 287 18.99 -44.84 24.30
CA ASN A 287 20.05 -44.05 24.92
C ASN A 287 19.51 -42.62 25.16
N TYR A 288 19.85 -41.99 26.29
CA TYR A 288 19.55 -40.58 26.56
C TYR A 288 19.80 -39.68 25.35
N ASN A 289 20.84 -39.94 24.55
CA ASN A 289 21.11 -39.20 23.32
C ASN A 289 20.05 -39.37 22.22
N SER A 290 19.44 -40.56 22.11
CA SER A 290 18.31 -40.84 21.20
C SER A 290 17.06 -40.10 21.68
N TRP A 291 16.74 -40.20 22.97
CA TRP A 291 15.64 -39.45 23.58
C TRP A 291 15.82 -37.93 23.43
N VAL A 292 17.02 -37.40 23.69
CA VAL A 292 17.34 -35.97 23.52
C VAL A 292 17.22 -35.57 22.06
N SER A 293 17.68 -36.39 21.11
CA SER A 293 17.60 -36.06 19.69
C SER A 293 16.16 -36.10 19.15
N GLN A 294 15.31 -36.97 19.70
CA GLN A 294 13.88 -37.08 19.34
C GLN A 294 13.01 -36.02 20.01
N ASN A 295 13.35 -35.59 21.22
CA ASN A 295 12.56 -34.63 22.01
C ASN A 295 13.21 -33.24 22.08
N ARG A 296 14.25 -32.96 21.29
CA ARG A 296 14.86 -31.63 21.25
C ARG A 296 13.90 -30.64 20.60
N GLN A 297 13.72 -29.49 21.24
CA GLN A 297 13.04 -28.37 20.60
C GLN A 297 13.83 -27.92 19.37
N ILE A 298 13.21 -27.98 18.19
CA ILE A 298 13.77 -27.47 16.96
C ILE A 298 12.89 -26.31 16.49
N TYR A 299 13.52 -25.25 16.02
CA TYR A 299 12.86 -24.14 15.34
C TYR A 299 13.19 -24.22 13.85
N ASP A 300 12.23 -24.70 13.06
CA ASP A 300 12.40 -25.05 11.66
C ASP A 300 11.13 -24.75 10.87
N PHE A 301 11.28 -23.83 9.91
CA PHE A 301 10.22 -23.44 8.99
C PHE A 301 9.74 -24.61 8.11
N ASP A 302 10.64 -25.51 7.72
CA ASP A 302 10.35 -26.66 6.85
C ASP A 302 9.56 -27.76 7.57
N GLN A 303 9.41 -27.70 8.89
CA GLN A 303 8.58 -28.62 9.69
C GLN A 303 7.15 -28.11 9.93
N LEU A 304 6.86 -26.86 9.58
CA LEU A 304 5.53 -26.30 9.72
C LEU A 304 4.59 -26.86 8.65
N SER A 305 3.30 -26.94 8.97
CA SER A 305 2.27 -27.22 7.97
C SER A 305 2.23 -26.12 6.90
N ARG A 306 1.77 -26.45 5.69
CA ARG A 306 1.59 -25.47 4.61
C ARG A 306 0.78 -24.24 5.04
N GLU A 307 -0.31 -24.46 5.76
CA GLU A 307 -1.17 -23.37 6.25
C GLU A 307 -0.41 -22.45 7.21
N GLU A 308 0.27 -23.01 8.21
CA GLU A 308 1.07 -22.23 9.16
C GLU A 308 2.22 -21.48 8.48
N ARG A 309 2.87 -22.07 7.46
CA ARG A 309 3.92 -21.38 6.68
C ARG A 309 3.36 -20.12 6.02
N PHE A 310 2.22 -20.24 5.33
CA PHE A 310 1.60 -19.08 4.69
C PHE A 310 1.19 -18.03 5.72
N GLU A 311 0.52 -18.42 6.80
CA GLU A 311 0.10 -17.48 7.85
C GLU A 311 1.29 -16.70 8.43
N ARG A 312 2.39 -17.39 8.74
CA ARG A 312 3.61 -16.76 9.29
C ARG A 312 4.35 -15.89 8.27
N LEU A 313 4.38 -16.30 7.00
CA LEU A 313 4.94 -15.49 5.91
C LEU A 313 4.11 -14.21 5.68
N PHE A 314 2.78 -14.32 5.62
CA PHE A 314 1.90 -13.16 5.45
C PHE A 314 1.94 -12.21 6.65
N MET A 315 2.03 -12.74 7.87
CA MET A 315 2.21 -11.92 9.08
C MET A 315 3.54 -11.17 9.08
N SER A 316 4.63 -11.87 8.73
CA SER A 316 5.94 -11.24 8.56
C SER A 316 5.90 -10.15 7.48
N LEU A 317 5.28 -10.45 6.33
CA LEU A 317 5.12 -9.49 5.25
C LEU A 317 4.25 -8.28 5.67
N ARG A 318 3.21 -8.48 6.46
CA ARG A 318 2.35 -7.41 7.00
C ARG A 318 3.15 -6.42 7.84
N ILE A 319 4.01 -6.90 8.74
CA ILE A 319 4.88 -6.06 9.58
C ILE A 319 5.84 -5.25 8.70
N MET A 320 6.47 -5.91 7.72
CA MET A 320 7.38 -5.23 6.78
C MET A 320 6.65 -4.17 5.95
N ILE A 321 5.47 -4.48 5.42
CA ILE A 321 4.67 -3.52 4.63
C ILE A 321 4.23 -2.34 5.49
N LYS A 322 3.81 -2.55 6.75
CA LYS A 322 3.49 -1.46 7.70
C LYS A 322 4.69 -0.52 7.87
N MET A 323 5.89 -1.07 8.03
CA MET A 323 7.13 -0.28 8.09
C MET A 323 7.38 0.52 6.79
N LEU A 324 7.21 -0.11 5.61
CA LEU A 324 7.39 0.55 4.31
C LEU A 324 6.36 1.66 4.07
N GLU A 325 5.10 1.44 4.46
CA GLU A 325 4.02 2.43 4.42
C GLU A 325 4.33 3.65 5.29
N MET A 326 4.76 3.42 6.54
CA MET A 326 5.13 4.49 7.46
C MET A 326 6.33 5.31 6.96
N ASP A 327 7.35 4.66 6.40
CA ASP A 327 8.51 5.34 5.80
C ASP A 327 8.10 6.15 4.57
N LEU A 328 7.40 5.55 3.60
CA LEU A 328 7.01 6.22 2.36
C LEU A 328 6.05 7.39 2.63
N ALA A 329 5.06 7.23 3.51
CA ALA A 329 4.13 8.31 3.87
C ALA A 329 4.89 9.55 4.36
N MET A 330 5.79 9.36 5.33
CA MET A 330 6.58 10.47 5.87
C MET A 330 7.64 10.97 4.89
N TRP A 331 8.14 10.11 4.01
CA TRP A 331 9.08 10.49 2.96
C TRP A 331 8.45 11.47 1.96
N ILE A 332 7.21 11.21 1.52
CA ILE A 332 6.45 12.10 0.62
C ILE A 332 6.29 13.49 1.24
N LEU A 333 5.84 13.54 2.51
CA LEU A 333 5.65 14.81 3.24
C LEU A 333 6.95 15.61 3.40
N ARG A 334 8.10 14.94 3.53
CA ARG A 334 9.42 15.59 3.73
C ARG A 334 10.13 15.99 2.44
N ASN A 335 9.73 15.42 1.31
CA ASN A 335 10.36 15.64 0.01
C ASN A 335 9.35 16.11 -1.06
N PRO A 336 8.56 17.18 -0.79
CA PRO A 336 7.55 17.67 -1.73
C PRO A 336 8.17 18.24 -3.02
N THR A 337 9.39 18.77 -2.91
CA THR A 337 10.14 19.31 -4.04
C THR A 337 11.26 18.38 -4.44
N LYS A 338 11.62 18.38 -5.74
CA LYS A 338 12.70 17.52 -6.28
C LYS A 338 12.47 16.03 -5.98
N THR A 339 11.21 15.60 -5.94
CA THR A 339 10.78 14.24 -5.57
C THR A 339 11.56 13.17 -6.34
N ARG A 340 11.62 13.25 -7.68
CA ARG A 340 12.42 12.33 -8.50
C ARG A 340 13.89 12.27 -8.10
N GLN A 341 14.54 13.43 -7.89
CA GLN A 341 15.96 13.48 -7.51
C GLN A 341 16.20 12.85 -6.14
N ASN A 342 15.33 13.11 -5.16
CA ASN A 342 15.42 12.52 -3.83
C ASN A 342 15.12 11.01 -3.86
N LEU A 343 14.22 10.56 -4.74
CA LEU A 343 13.89 9.15 -4.94
C LEU A 343 15.10 8.39 -5.48
N CYS A 344 15.83 8.97 -6.45
CA CYS A 344 17.02 8.35 -7.03
C CYS A 344 18.28 8.46 -6.14
N HIS A 345 18.23 9.20 -5.03
CA HIS A 345 19.38 9.44 -4.18
C HIS A 345 19.54 8.34 -3.13
N SER A 346 20.63 7.58 -3.17
CA SER A 346 20.89 6.39 -2.33
C SER A 346 20.67 6.59 -0.82
N SER A 347 21.06 7.74 -0.25
CA SER A 347 20.86 8.02 1.18
C SER A 347 19.47 8.57 1.54
N ARG A 348 18.71 9.10 0.57
CA ARG A 348 17.43 9.79 0.79
C ARG A 348 16.23 9.01 0.30
N CYS A 349 16.39 8.00 -0.56
CA CYS A 349 15.30 7.22 -1.12
C CYS A 349 14.48 6.48 -0.03
N PRO A 350 13.15 6.36 -0.15
CA PRO A 350 12.38 5.58 0.82
C PRO A 350 12.77 4.10 0.77
N LEU A 351 12.48 3.35 1.83
CA LEU A 351 12.84 1.93 1.96
C LEU A 351 12.32 1.11 0.77
N VAL A 352 11.09 1.35 0.33
CA VAL A 352 10.51 0.66 -0.84
C VAL A 352 11.32 0.90 -2.11
N ALA A 353 11.85 2.11 -2.29
CA ALA A 353 12.63 2.41 -3.49
C ALA A 353 13.94 1.64 -3.52
N ARG A 354 14.60 1.54 -2.36
CA ARG A 354 15.84 0.78 -2.19
C ARG A 354 15.66 -0.73 -2.34
N LEU A 355 14.50 -1.25 -1.95
CA LEU A 355 14.14 -2.65 -2.11
C LEU A 355 13.89 -3.03 -3.58
N VAL A 356 13.16 -2.17 -4.27
CA VAL A 356 12.62 -2.50 -5.60
C VAL A 356 13.61 -2.16 -6.70
N TRP A 357 14.41 -1.09 -6.58
CA TRP A 357 15.28 -0.60 -7.65
C TRP A 357 16.73 -0.44 -7.23
N GLU A 358 17.63 -0.96 -8.06
CA GLU A 358 19.07 -0.72 -8.00
C GLU A 358 19.50 0.39 -9.00
N GLY A 359 18.70 1.46 -9.13
CA GLY A 359 19.07 2.61 -9.97
C GLY A 359 17.94 3.16 -10.81
N ASP A 360 17.43 2.42 -11.79
CA ASP A 360 16.37 2.87 -12.71
C ASP A 360 14.99 2.96 -12.02
N HIS A 361 14.86 3.91 -11.10
CA HIS A 361 13.69 4.09 -10.24
C HIS A 361 12.43 4.36 -11.07
N GLY A 362 11.39 3.58 -10.79
CA GLY A 362 10.09 3.66 -11.47
C GLY A 362 9.94 2.74 -12.68
N ASN A 363 11.01 2.08 -13.14
CA ASN A 363 10.90 1.11 -14.23
C ASN A 363 10.34 -0.24 -13.75
N VAL A 364 9.58 -0.92 -14.61
CA VAL A 364 9.11 -2.29 -14.33
C VAL A 364 10.26 -3.27 -14.56
N ASN A 365 10.78 -3.83 -13.48
CA ASN A 365 11.85 -4.83 -13.50
C ASN A 365 11.29 -6.25 -13.23
N LEU A 366 12.19 -7.24 -13.08
CA LEU A 366 11.81 -8.63 -12.85
C LEU A 366 11.03 -8.81 -11.53
N PHE A 367 11.40 -8.08 -10.48
CA PHE A 367 10.70 -8.09 -9.21
C PHE A 367 9.24 -7.70 -9.35
N VAL A 368 8.99 -6.55 -10.00
CA VAL A 368 7.62 -6.05 -10.21
C VAL A 368 6.80 -7.07 -11.01
N LYS A 369 7.40 -7.71 -12.02
CA LYS A 369 6.73 -8.77 -12.79
C LYS A 369 6.38 -9.99 -11.94
N LYS A 370 7.29 -10.44 -11.07
CA LYS A 370 7.03 -11.52 -10.11
C LYS A 370 5.92 -11.15 -9.12
N LEU A 371 5.93 -9.91 -8.60
CA LEU A 371 4.86 -9.41 -7.74
C LEU A 371 3.49 -9.49 -8.42
N PHE A 372 3.38 -9.05 -9.68
CA PHE A 372 2.15 -9.17 -10.45
C PHE A 372 1.73 -10.63 -10.61
N GLN A 373 2.67 -11.50 -11.00
CA GLN A 373 2.39 -12.92 -11.22
C GLN A 373 1.84 -13.59 -9.95
N MET A 374 2.49 -13.39 -8.80
CA MET A 374 2.03 -13.92 -7.52
C MET A 374 0.65 -13.39 -7.14
N PHE A 375 0.43 -12.07 -7.26
CA PHE A 375 -0.88 -11.45 -6.97
C PHE A 375 -2.01 -12.09 -7.78
N ILE A 376 -1.79 -12.28 -9.08
CA ILE A 376 -2.75 -12.90 -9.98
C ILE A 376 -2.95 -14.38 -9.63
N ASN A 377 -1.88 -15.11 -9.31
CA ASN A 377 -1.95 -16.50 -8.89
C ASN A 377 -2.77 -16.66 -7.60
N MET A 378 -2.55 -15.81 -6.59
CA MET A 378 -3.30 -15.84 -5.33
C MET A 378 -4.79 -15.57 -5.54
N ILE A 379 -5.14 -14.64 -6.42
CA ILE A 379 -6.55 -14.37 -6.78
C ILE A 379 -7.16 -15.58 -7.50
N ALA A 380 -6.46 -16.11 -8.50
CA ALA A 380 -6.93 -17.26 -9.26
C ALA A 380 -7.11 -18.52 -8.41
N LEU A 381 -6.28 -18.67 -7.38
CA LEU A 381 -6.33 -19.73 -6.38
C LEU A 381 -7.28 -19.43 -5.21
N GLN A 382 -7.92 -18.26 -5.20
CA GLN A 382 -8.87 -17.82 -4.17
C GLN A 382 -8.30 -17.87 -2.74
N TYR A 383 -7.05 -17.44 -2.57
CA TYR A 383 -6.43 -17.34 -1.25
C TYR A 383 -7.24 -16.40 -0.33
N PRO A 384 -7.09 -16.50 1.00
CA PRO A 384 -7.82 -15.66 1.94
C PRO A 384 -7.72 -14.17 1.62
N SER A 385 -8.85 -13.46 1.69
CA SER A 385 -8.96 -12.06 1.29
C SER A 385 -7.98 -11.14 2.03
N GLY A 386 -7.73 -11.41 3.32
CA GLY A 386 -6.73 -10.69 4.13
C GLY A 386 -5.31 -10.83 3.58
N ASN A 387 -4.95 -12.00 3.06
CA ASN A 387 -3.62 -12.26 2.50
C ASN A 387 -3.43 -11.59 1.14
N ILE A 388 -4.46 -11.64 0.29
CA ILE A 388 -4.49 -10.89 -0.97
C ILE A 388 -4.41 -9.38 -0.69
N ALA A 389 -5.07 -8.90 0.37
CA ALA A 389 -5.02 -7.51 0.79
C ALA A 389 -3.60 -7.06 1.19
N ILE A 390 -2.82 -7.92 1.85
CA ILE A 390 -1.41 -7.67 2.19
C ILE A 390 -0.58 -7.45 0.89
N PHE A 391 -0.73 -8.31 -0.13
CA PHE A 391 -0.04 -8.10 -1.41
C PHE A 391 -0.53 -6.88 -2.18
N SER A 392 -1.83 -6.60 -2.12
CA SER A 392 -2.41 -5.39 -2.71
C SER A 392 -1.79 -4.12 -2.13
N ARG A 393 -1.52 -4.08 -0.81
CA ARG A 393 -0.77 -2.99 -0.17
C ARG A 393 0.63 -2.84 -0.74
N LEU A 394 1.35 -3.95 -0.91
CA LEU A 394 2.68 -3.93 -1.51
C LEU A 394 2.66 -3.39 -2.95
N ILE A 395 1.74 -3.87 -3.78
CA ILE A 395 1.58 -3.36 -5.15
C ILE A 395 1.26 -1.86 -5.13
N ASN A 396 0.40 -1.40 -4.22
CA ASN A 396 0.08 0.01 -4.06
C ASN A 396 1.31 0.86 -3.69
N LEU A 397 2.15 0.38 -2.77
CA LEU A 397 3.41 1.05 -2.41
C LEU A 397 4.32 1.23 -3.63
N VAL A 398 4.49 0.16 -4.42
CA VAL A 398 5.32 0.19 -5.62
C VAL A 398 4.71 1.12 -6.67
N ALA A 399 3.40 1.03 -6.90
CA ALA A 399 2.66 1.88 -7.83
C ALA A 399 2.80 3.37 -7.49
N VAL A 400 2.65 3.73 -6.21
CA VAL A 400 2.85 5.11 -5.74
C VAL A 400 4.30 5.54 -5.90
N ALA A 401 5.29 4.69 -5.62
CA ALA A 401 6.69 5.00 -5.83
C ALA A 401 7.04 5.20 -7.32
N VAL A 402 6.48 4.38 -8.21
CA VAL A 402 6.58 4.56 -9.68
C VAL A 402 5.99 5.91 -10.07
N ASN A 403 4.80 6.24 -9.58
CA ASN A 403 4.17 7.53 -9.84
C ASN A 403 5.02 8.72 -9.36
N LEU A 404 5.58 8.64 -8.16
CA LEU A 404 6.49 9.66 -7.60
C LEU A 404 7.78 9.83 -8.42
N SER A 405 8.23 8.80 -9.14
CA SER A 405 9.41 8.89 -10.02
C SER A 405 9.20 9.84 -11.21
N GLU A 406 7.93 10.10 -11.57
CA GLU A 406 7.56 10.95 -12.71
C GLU A 406 7.43 12.43 -12.33
N PHE A 407 7.48 12.74 -11.03
CA PHE A 407 7.27 14.07 -10.50
C PHE A 407 8.51 14.94 -10.77
N GLN A 408 8.43 15.67 -11.88
CA GLN A 408 9.44 16.64 -12.29
C GLN A 408 8.88 18.04 -12.13
N HIS A 409 9.69 18.93 -11.57
CA HIS A 409 9.33 20.35 -11.45
C HIS A 409 9.93 21.06 -12.66
N SER A 410 9.10 21.39 -13.65
CA SER A 410 9.45 22.34 -14.71
C SER A 410 9.13 23.75 -14.19
N ASP A 411 10.11 24.64 -14.19
CA ASP A 411 9.95 26.04 -13.74
C ASP A 411 9.39 26.20 -12.31
N GLY A 412 9.64 25.21 -11.44
CA GLY A 412 9.18 25.21 -10.04
C GLY A 412 7.73 24.78 -9.85
N MET A 413 7.03 24.40 -10.92
CA MET A 413 5.63 23.96 -10.89
C MET A 413 5.50 22.48 -11.29
N LEU A 414 4.50 21.80 -10.75
CA LEU A 414 4.21 20.38 -10.93
C LEU A 414 2.82 20.21 -11.56
N GLN A 415 2.73 19.53 -12.69
CA GLN A 415 1.45 19.06 -13.22
C GLN A 415 0.94 17.92 -12.33
N TYR A 416 -0.26 18.06 -11.80
CA TYR A 416 -0.85 17.09 -10.88
C TYR A 416 -2.36 16.95 -11.14
N PRO A 417 -2.94 15.73 -11.15
CA PRO A 417 -2.28 14.42 -11.05
C PRO A 417 -1.25 14.18 -12.16
N CYS A 418 -0.19 13.45 -11.87
CA CYS A 418 0.90 13.20 -12.82
C CYS A 418 0.89 11.74 -13.24
N LEU A 419 0.46 11.43 -14.45
CA LEU A 419 0.61 10.11 -15.05
C LEU A 419 1.37 10.26 -16.35
N LYS A 420 2.53 9.60 -16.44
CA LYS A 420 3.35 9.59 -17.64
C LYS A 420 3.72 8.15 -18.00
N THR A 421 4.78 8.01 -18.78
CA THR A 421 5.21 6.75 -19.40
C THR A 421 5.43 5.60 -18.43
N ASN A 422 6.02 5.83 -17.25
CA ASN A 422 6.31 4.77 -16.29
C ASN A 422 5.03 4.30 -15.59
N SER A 423 4.14 5.21 -15.18
CA SER A 423 2.85 4.83 -14.58
C SER A 423 1.98 4.05 -15.58
N GLU A 424 1.91 4.52 -16.83
CA GLU A 424 1.20 3.81 -17.90
C GLU A 424 1.82 2.45 -18.21
N TYR A 425 3.15 2.38 -18.31
CA TYR A 425 3.85 1.13 -18.58
C TYR A 425 3.66 0.11 -17.46
N PHE A 426 3.68 0.56 -16.20
CA PHE A 426 3.38 -0.27 -15.04
C PHE A 426 1.98 -0.88 -15.11
N ALA A 427 0.97 -0.07 -15.42
CA ALA A 427 -0.41 -0.55 -15.60
C ALA A 427 -0.54 -1.53 -16.78
N LYS A 428 0.08 -1.22 -17.92
CA LYS A 428 0.13 -2.10 -19.10
C LYS A 428 0.82 -3.43 -18.80
N GLN A 429 1.89 -3.43 -18.01
CA GLN A 429 2.56 -4.67 -17.61
C GLN A 429 1.70 -5.51 -16.67
N LEU A 430 0.98 -4.90 -15.71
CA LEU A 430 0.04 -5.61 -14.86
C LEU A 430 -1.08 -6.28 -15.68
N TRP A 431 -1.68 -5.53 -16.61
CA TRP A 431 -2.68 -6.08 -17.52
C TRP A 431 -2.12 -7.20 -18.40
N LYS A 432 -0.92 -7.02 -18.94
CA LYS A 432 -0.24 -8.05 -19.74
C LYS A 432 -0.05 -9.33 -18.93
N THR A 433 0.41 -9.24 -17.68
CA THR A 433 0.57 -10.41 -16.81
C THR A 433 -0.77 -11.10 -16.54
N LEU A 434 -1.85 -10.33 -16.29
CA LEU A 434 -3.22 -10.85 -16.18
C LEU A 434 -3.61 -11.62 -17.45
N GLU A 435 -3.48 -10.98 -18.62
CA GLU A 435 -3.87 -11.55 -19.91
C GLU A 435 -3.11 -12.83 -20.27
N THR A 436 -1.80 -12.87 -19.97
CA THR A 436 -0.96 -14.03 -20.27
C THR A 436 -1.06 -15.15 -19.22
N SER A 437 -1.76 -14.92 -18.11
CA SER A 437 -1.92 -15.93 -17.06
C SER A 437 -2.66 -17.17 -17.59
N PRO A 438 -2.22 -18.40 -17.25
CA PRO A 438 -2.97 -19.62 -17.54
C PRO A 438 -4.38 -19.63 -16.94
N TYR A 439 -4.60 -18.82 -15.90
CA TYR A 439 -5.86 -18.69 -15.16
C TYR A 439 -6.74 -17.53 -15.66
N PHE A 440 -6.36 -16.86 -16.76
CA PHE A 440 -7.12 -15.72 -17.27
C PHE A 440 -8.61 -16.07 -17.44
N SER A 441 -9.46 -15.26 -16.83
CA SER A 441 -10.91 -15.26 -16.99
C SER A 441 -11.44 -13.87 -16.62
N VAL A 442 -12.63 -13.51 -17.10
CA VAL A 442 -13.27 -12.23 -16.74
C VAL A 442 -13.42 -12.11 -15.22
N LYS A 443 -13.84 -13.18 -14.54
CA LYS A 443 -13.94 -13.22 -13.08
C LYS A 443 -12.62 -12.89 -12.38
N VAL A 444 -11.50 -13.51 -12.80
CA VAL A 444 -10.18 -13.21 -12.23
C VAL A 444 -9.78 -11.75 -12.49
N CYS A 445 -10.12 -11.18 -13.65
CA CYS A 445 -9.89 -9.76 -13.92
C CYS A 445 -10.72 -8.85 -13.01
N LEU A 446 -12.02 -9.15 -12.82
CA LEU A 446 -12.90 -8.40 -11.93
C LEU A 446 -12.42 -8.49 -10.48
N ASP A 447 -12.07 -9.69 -10.00
CA ASP A 447 -11.52 -9.90 -8.66
C ASP A 447 -10.20 -9.14 -8.49
N ALA A 448 -9.31 -9.15 -9.50
CA ALA A 448 -8.07 -8.37 -9.47
C ALA A 448 -8.33 -6.87 -9.40
N ILE A 449 -9.26 -6.36 -10.21
CA ILE A 449 -9.65 -4.93 -10.20
C ILE A 449 -10.19 -4.56 -8.82
N GLN A 450 -11.10 -5.34 -8.23
CA GLN A 450 -11.66 -5.07 -6.91
C GLN A 450 -10.61 -5.07 -5.77
N ARG A 451 -9.48 -5.77 -5.96
CA ARG A 451 -8.42 -5.87 -4.95
C ARG A 451 -7.36 -4.79 -5.09
N ILE A 452 -7.26 -4.08 -6.21
CA ILE A 452 -6.29 -3.00 -6.40
C ILE A 452 -6.73 -1.76 -5.63
N ARG A 453 -5.75 -1.04 -5.07
CA ARG A 453 -5.99 0.16 -4.26
C ARG A 453 -5.67 1.47 -4.98
N THR A 454 -4.82 1.44 -6.00
CA THR A 454 -4.34 2.67 -6.65
C THR A 454 -5.32 3.15 -7.72
N PRO A 455 -5.84 4.39 -7.65
CA PRO A 455 -6.86 4.87 -8.59
C PRO A 455 -6.44 4.79 -10.07
N TYR A 456 -5.21 5.16 -10.42
CA TYR A 456 -4.79 5.09 -11.84
C TYR A 456 -4.68 3.65 -12.37
N LEU A 457 -4.40 2.67 -11.50
CA LEU A 457 -4.40 1.26 -11.88
C LEU A 457 -5.81 0.74 -12.04
N LEU A 458 -6.73 1.11 -11.12
CA LEU A 458 -8.14 0.77 -11.21
C LEU A 458 -8.74 1.28 -12.53
N LEU A 459 -8.50 2.56 -12.85
CA LEU A 459 -8.93 3.17 -14.10
C LEU A 459 -8.36 2.41 -15.30
N SER A 460 -7.04 2.25 -15.35
CA SER A 460 -6.38 1.60 -16.49
C SER A 460 -6.84 0.16 -16.71
N LEU A 461 -6.94 -0.67 -15.66
CA LEU A 461 -7.40 -2.05 -15.81
C LEU A 461 -8.89 -2.13 -16.16
N SER A 462 -9.72 -1.21 -15.63
CA SER A 462 -11.13 -1.14 -15.98
C SER A 462 -11.30 -0.79 -17.46
N GLU A 463 -10.57 0.21 -17.95
CA GLU A 463 -10.54 0.58 -19.36
C GLU A 463 -10.09 -0.59 -20.25
N GLU A 464 -9.03 -1.31 -19.87
CA GLU A 464 -8.52 -2.46 -20.61
C GLU A 464 -9.55 -3.60 -20.70
N LEU A 465 -10.23 -3.91 -19.58
CA LEU A 465 -11.26 -4.94 -19.55
C LEU A 465 -12.50 -4.52 -20.35
N ILE A 466 -12.96 -3.28 -20.19
CA ILE A 466 -14.07 -2.72 -20.98
C ILE A 466 -13.72 -2.77 -22.47
N ARG A 467 -12.51 -2.39 -22.86
CA ARG A 467 -12.07 -2.44 -24.28
C ARG A 467 -12.04 -3.86 -24.83
N LYS A 468 -11.69 -4.86 -24.01
CA LYS A 468 -11.77 -6.27 -24.41
C LYS A 468 -13.20 -6.74 -24.61
N LEU A 469 -14.14 -6.26 -23.79
CA LEU A 469 -15.57 -6.57 -23.90
C LEU A 469 -16.24 -5.80 -25.06
N HIS A 470 -15.87 -4.53 -25.26
CA HIS A 470 -16.44 -3.60 -26.25
C HIS A 470 -15.32 -2.81 -26.95
N ARG A 471 -14.89 -3.29 -28.14
CA ARG A 471 -13.70 -2.77 -28.85
C ARG A 471 -13.74 -1.29 -29.23
N HIS A 472 -14.92 -0.68 -29.32
CA HIS A 472 -15.10 0.66 -29.88
C HIS A 472 -15.28 1.78 -28.85
N ASN A 473 -15.45 1.46 -27.55
CA ASN A 473 -15.78 2.44 -26.52
C ASN A 473 -14.83 2.32 -25.32
N GLN A 474 -13.78 3.15 -25.26
CA GLN A 474 -12.90 3.25 -24.08
C GLN A 474 -13.27 4.50 -23.26
N PRO A 475 -13.74 4.36 -22.02
CA PRO A 475 -14.06 5.51 -21.19
C PRO A 475 -12.79 6.06 -20.54
N THR A 476 -12.24 7.16 -21.07
CA THR A 476 -11.01 7.79 -20.53
C THR A 476 -11.27 8.95 -19.57
N ASN A 477 -12.52 9.43 -19.48
CA ASN A 477 -12.96 10.54 -18.63
C ASN A 477 -14.46 10.44 -18.33
N VAL A 478 -15.01 11.38 -17.55
CA VAL A 478 -16.43 11.37 -17.13
C VAL A 478 -17.36 11.31 -18.33
N ARG A 479 -17.06 12.04 -19.42
CA ARG A 479 -17.82 11.98 -20.68
C ARG A 479 -17.84 10.57 -21.26
N GLY A 480 -16.70 9.87 -21.28
CA GLY A 480 -16.62 8.50 -21.77
C GLY A 480 -17.48 7.53 -20.95
N PHE A 481 -17.47 7.65 -19.62
CA PHE A 481 -18.36 6.84 -18.76
C PHE A 481 -19.83 7.16 -18.99
N PHE A 482 -20.18 8.44 -19.20
CA PHE A 482 -21.53 8.84 -19.57
C PHE A 482 -21.98 8.25 -20.92
N GLN A 483 -21.09 8.15 -21.90
CA GLN A 483 -21.42 7.53 -23.19
C GLN A 483 -21.78 6.05 -23.05
N HIS A 484 -21.08 5.30 -22.19
CA HIS A 484 -21.45 3.92 -21.85
C HIS A 484 -22.82 3.83 -21.16
N LEU A 485 -23.14 4.80 -20.30
CA LEU A 485 -24.48 4.91 -19.69
C LEU A 485 -25.57 5.16 -20.75
N LEU A 486 -25.30 5.97 -21.76
CA LEU A 486 -26.25 6.23 -22.83
C LEU A 486 -26.39 5.06 -23.82
N SER A 487 -25.30 4.35 -24.10
CA SER A 487 -25.32 3.23 -25.05
C SER A 487 -25.99 1.97 -24.51
N ARG A 488 -26.32 1.93 -23.21
CA ARG A 488 -26.99 0.79 -22.56
C ARG A 488 -26.28 -0.55 -22.78
N SER A 489 -24.95 -0.53 -22.92
CA SER A 489 -24.15 -1.72 -23.28
C SER A 489 -24.20 -2.85 -22.25
N TRP A 490 -24.70 -2.60 -21.03
CA TRP A 490 -24.97 -3.65 -20.05
C TRP A 490 -26.18 -4.52 -20.42
N GLU A 491 -27.10 -4.05 -21.27
CA GLU A 491 -28.27 -4.84 -21.68
C GLU A 491 -27.87 -6.07 -22.51
N ASP A 492 -26.77 -5.95 -23.27
CA ASP A 492 -26.14 -7.01 -24.06
C ASP A 492 -25.42 -8.06 -23.19
N CYS A 493 -25.18 -7.77 -21.91
CA CYS A 493 -24.54 -8.70 -20.98
C CYS A 493 -25.52 -9.79 -20.52
N CYS A 494 -24.97 -10.96 -20.14
CA CYS A 494 -25.77 -12.12 -19.78
C CYS A 494 -26.69 -11.80 -18.58
N VAL A 495 -27.97 -12.17 -18.70
CA VAL A 495 -28.93 -12.13 -17.59
C VAL A 495 -28.52 -13.21 -16.60
N GLU A 496 -28.45 -12.83 -15.33
CA GLU A 496 -28.10 -13.70 -14.21
C GLU A 496 -28.97 -14.97 -14.25
N LYS A 497 -28.40 -16.12 -14.65
CA LYS A 497 -28.97 -17.40 -14.23
C LYS A 497 -28.56 -17.54 -12.79
N ARG A 498 -29.51 -17.43 -11.85
CA ARG A 498 -29.32 -17.92 -10.48
C ARG A 498 -28.81 -19.35 -10.58
N ILE A 499 -27.50 -19.51 -10.44
CA ILE A 499 -26.94 -20.83 -10.17
C ILE A 499 -27.45 -21.13 -8.77
N GLU A 500 -28.50 -21.95 -8.70
CA GLU A 500 -28.89 -22.63 -7.48
C GLU A 500 -27.59 -23.12 -6.83
N LYS A 501 -27.40 -22.82 -5.54
CA LYS A 501 -26.27 -23.28 -4.73
C LYS A 501 -26.21 -24.81 -4.79
N GLY A 502 -25.60 -25.32 -5.85
CA GLY A 502 -25.50 -26.72 -6.18
C GLY A 502 -24.27 -27.29 -5.52
N SER A 503 -24.51 -28.02 -4.44
CA SER A 503 -23.58 -28.87 -3.69
C SER A 503 -22.63 -28.12 -2.75
N PRO A 504 -22.42 -28.62 -1.51
CA PRO A 504 -21.36 -28.13 -0.66
C PRO A 504 -20.04 -28.47 -1.37
N ALA A 505 -19.34 -27.45 -1.86
CA ALA A 505 -17.95 -27.63 -2.24
C ALA A 505 -17.25 -28.27 -1.04
N GLN A 506 -16.52 -29.37 -1.27
CA GLN A 506 -15.54 -29.88 -0.31
C GLN A 506 -14.78 -28.69 0.28
N PRO A 507 -14.42 -28.69 1.57
CA PRO A 507 -13.71 -27.56 2.16
C PRO A 507 -12.51 -27.26 1.27
N ALA A 508 -12.57 -26.12 0.58
CA ALA A 508 -11.50 -25.71 -0.30
C ALA A 508 -10.26 -25.59 0.59
N GLU A 509 -9.21 -26.35 0.28
CA GLU A 509 -7.91 -26.20 0.92
C GLU A 509 -7.57 -24.70 0.96
N LEU A 510 -7.16 -24.18 2.12
CA LEU A 510 -7.06 -22.72 2.31
C LEU A 510 -6.01 -22.08 1.39
N TYR A 511 -4.96 -22.84 1.07
CA TYR A 511 -3.85 -22.43 0.21
C TYR A 511 -3.56 -23.50 -0.85
N PRO A 512 -4.38 -23.63 -1.90
CA PRO A 512 -4.16 -24.65 -2.92
C PRO A 512 -2.85 -24.40 -3.68
N ILE A 513 -2.27 -25.47 -4.21
CA ILE A 513 -1.02 -25.44 -4.97
C ILE A 513 -1.30 -24.95 -6.40
N LEU A 514 -0.41 -24.12 -6.93
CA LEU A 514 -0.51 -23.61 -8.29
C LEU A 514 -0.37 -24.74 -9.32
N ASN A 515 -1.42 -25.00 -10.10
CA ASN A 515 -1.35 -25.92 -11.23
C ASN A 515 -0.82 -25.21 -12.49
N LEU A 516 0.46 -25.38 -12.78
CA LEU A 516 1.13 -24.81 -13.97
C LEU A 516 0.65 -25.43 -15.31
N LYS A 517 -0.02 -26.58 -15.27
CA LYS A 517 -0.54 -27.28 -16.46
C LYS A 517 -1.97 -26.91 -16.81
N LYS A 518 -2.62 -26.05 -16.01
CA LYS A 518 -3.99 -25.61 -16.28
C LYS A 518 -4.05 -24.83 -17.59
N SER A 519 -4.96 -25.22 -18.47
CA SER A 519 -5.23 -24.49 -19.71
C SER A 519 -6.29 -23.41 -19.47
N ARG A 520 -6.21 -22.34 -20.28
CA ARG A 520 -7.10 -21.18 -20.22
C ARG A 520 -8.56 -21.59 -20.36
N SER A 521 -9.39 -21.20 -19.38
CA SER A 521 -10.84 -21.33 -19.49
C SER A 521 -11.38 -20.40 -20.58
N LYS A 522 -12.36 -20.86 -21.36
CA LYS A 522 -13.05 -20.05 -22.38
C LYS A 522 -14.14 -19.14 -21.80
N SER A 523 -14.44 -19.21 -20.50
CA SER A 523 -15.52 -18.42 -19.89
C SER A 523 -15.24 -16.93 -19.99
N SER A 524 -15.90 -16.28 -20.95
CA SER A 524 -15.77 -14.86 -21.28
C SER A 524 -17.03 -14.06 -20.94
N GLU A 525 -17.98 -14.70 -20.24
CA GLU A 525 -19.27 -14.11 -19.91
C GLU A 525 -19.12 -13.19 -18.71
N ILE A 526 -19.63 -11.97 -18.85
CA ILE A 526 -19.81 -10.98 -17.79
C ILE A 526 -21.30 -10.79 -17.59
N ASN A 527 -21.76 -10.75 -16.35
CA ASN A 527 -23.16 -10.46 -16.06
C ASN A 527 -23.43 -8.94 -16.02
N ARG A 528 -24.71 -8.54 -16.01
CA ARG A 528 -25.11 -7.13 -16.01
C ARG A 528 -24.56 -6.35 -14.82
N GLN A 529 -24.65 -6.92 -13.61
CA GLN A 529 -24.18 -6.27 -12.37
C GLN A 529 -22.66 -6.08 -12.39
N GLU A 530 -21.91 -7.11 -12.77
CA GLU A 530 -20.45 -7.09 -12.89
C GLU A 530 -19.98 -6.02 -13.89
N TYR A 531 -20.70 -5.86 -15.00
CA TYR A 531 -20.37 -4.84 -15.99
C TYR A 531 -20.64 -3.42 -15.48
N VAL A 532 -21.79 -3.19 -14.84
CA VAL A 532 -22.12 -1.88 -14.25
C VAL A 532 -21.18 -1.54 -13.08
N ASP A 533 -20.82 -2.53 -12.27
CA ASP A 533 -19.82 -2.40 -11.21
C ASP A 533 -18.43 -2.08 -11.77
N LEU A 534 -18.03 -2.71 -12.87
CA LEU A 534 -16.77 -2.42 -13.56
C LEU A 534 -16.73 -0.97 -14.07
N LEU A 535 -17.83 -0.49 -14.69
CA LEU A 535 -17.95 0.90 -15.10
C LEU A 535 -17.87 1.86 -13.90
N PHE A 536 -18.54 1.51 -12.79
CA PHE A 536 -18.51 2.31 -11.56
C PHE A 536 -17.10 2.41 -10.98
N VAL A 537 -16.36 1.30 -10.93
CA VAL A 537 -14.99 1.27 -10.40
C VAL A 537 -14.08 2.16 -11.25
N GLY A 538 -14.16 2.07 -12.58
CA GLY A 538 -13.40 2.96 -13.46
C GLY A 538 -13.77 4.45 -13.27
N PHE A 539 -15.07 4.75 -13.21
CA PHE A 539 -15.57 6.11 -13.05
C PHE A 539 -15.18 6.74 -11.70
N SER A 540 -15.37 5.99 -10.61
CA SER A 540 -15.00 6.44 -9.26
C SER A 540 -13.49 6.62 -9.12
N ALA A 541 -12.68 5.74 -9.72
CA ALA A 541 -11.23 5.87 -9.73
C ALA A 541 -10.76 7.12 -10.50
N TYR A 542 -11.39 7.45 -11.64
CA TYR A 542 -11.14 8.72 -12.33
C TYR A 542 -11.48 9.92 -11.44
N CYS A 543 -12.67 9.92 -10.83
CA CYS A 543 -13.13 11.00 -9.96
C CYS A 543 -12.23 11.18 -8.72
N GLU A 544 -11.75 10.09 -8.13
CA GLU A 544 -10.83 10.10 -7.00
C GLU A 544 -9.46 10.64 -7.42
N MET A 545 -8.91 10.15 -8.54
CA MET A 545 -7.60 10.59 -9.01
C MET A 545 -7.54 12.09 -9.28
N TYR A 546 -8.58 12.64 -9.92
CA TYR A 546 -8.70 14.07 -10.22
C TYR A 546 -9.42 14.88 -9.14
N GLN A 547 -9.82 14.26 -8.03
CA GLN A 547 -10.52 14.93 -6.93
C GLN A 547 -11.75 15.76 -7.39
N ILE A 548 -12.46 15.28 -8.41
CA ILE A 548 -13.65 15.94 -8.97
C ILE A 548 -14.68 16.26 -7.87
N PRO A 549 -14.99 15.35 -6.92
CA PRO A 549 -15.90 15.66 -5.81
C PRO A 549 -15.45 16.82 -4.93
N ALA A 550 -14.16 16.90 -4.62
CA ALA A 550 -13.63 17.95 -3.75
C ALA A 550 -13.63 19.30 -4.46
N TYR A 551 -13.29 19.31 -5.75
CA TYR A 551 -13.37 20.51 -6.57
C TYR A 551 -14.81 21.00 -6.74
N PHE A 552 -15.75 20.09 -7.02
CA PHE A 552 -17.18 20.41 -7.12
C PHE A 552 -17.69 21.09 -5.83
N ARG A 553 -17.40 20.51 -4.65
CA ARG A 553 -17.78 21.14 -3.38
C ARG A 553 -17.11 22.51 -3.19
N ALA A 554 -15.82 22.63 -3.51
CA ALA A 554 -15.10 23.89 -3.38
C ALA A 554 -15.76 25.01 -4.20
N ILE A 555 -16.25 24.74 -5.41
CA ILE A 555 -16.92 25.76 -6.24
C ILE A 555 -18.37 26.02 -5.81
N MET A 556 -19.07 25.02 -5.24
CA MET A 556 -20.47 25.14 -4.79
C MET A 556 -20.63 25.86 -3.44
N VAL A 557 -19.60 25.85 -2.57
CA VAL A 557 -19.57 26.71 -1.39
C VAL A 557 -19.47 28.17 -1.87
N GLN A 558 -20.62 28.84 -1.90
CA GLN A 558 -20.69 30.29 -2.04
C GLN A 558 -20.19 30.95 -0.74
N VAL A 559 -19.58 32.13 -0.88
CA VAL A 559 -19.10 32.96 0.22
C VAL A 559 -20.27 33.27 1.15
N ALA A 560 -20.39 32.56 2.27
CA ALA A 560 -21.04 33.12 3.43
C ALA A 560 -20.14 34.30 3.87
N GLU A 561 -20.68 35.51 3.83
CA GLU A 561 -20.04 36.65 4.48
C GLU A 561 -19.71 36.30 5.94
N PRO A 562 -18.61 36.82 6.51
CA PRO A 562 -18.19 36.43 7.84
C PRO A 562 -19.12 37.05 8.87
N ASP A 563 -20.19 36.35 9.22
CA ASP A 563 -20.94 36.64 10.43
C ASP A 563 -20.08 36.24 11.63
N THR A 564 -19.49 37.27 12.23
CA THR A 564 -19.16 37.43 13.65
C THR A 564 -18.75 36.15 14.39
N VAL A 565 -17.44 35.94 14.47
CA VAL A 565 -16.80 35.00 15.40
C VAL A 565 -17.35 35.21 16.81
N GLN A 566 -18.13 34.26 17.33
CA GLN A 566 -18.23 34.03 18.77
C GLN A 566 -17.29 32.88 19.15
N PRO A 567 -16.45 33.05 20.19
CA PRO A 567 -15.53 32.02 20.61
C PRO A 567 -16.30 30.93 21.37
N VAL A 568 -16.32 29.71 20.84
CA VAL A 568 -16.71 28.54 21.63
C VAL A 568 -15.51 28.18 22.49
N VAL A 569 -15.65 28.45 23.79
CA VAL A 569 -14.73 28.05 24.84
C VAL A 569 -14.65 26.53 24.89
N GLU A 570 -13.44 25.99 24.68
CA GLU A 570 -13.09 24.63 25.03
C GLU A 570 -13.23 24.45 26.56
N ASN A 571 -14.21 23.65 26.99
CA ASN A 571 -14.19 23.11 28.34
C ASN A 571 -13.74 21.65 28.28
N ALA A 572 -12.45 21.47 28.60
CA ALA A 572 -11.92 20.24 29.12
C ALA A 572 -12.60 19.92 30.47
N ALA A 573 -13.12 18.70 30.61
CA ALA A 573 -13.43 18.12 31.91
C ALA A 573 -13.02 16.65 31.93
N LEU A 574 -11.87 16.42 32.57
CA LEU A 574 -11.43 15.15 33.14
C LEU A 574 -12.25 14.82 34.41
N HIS A 575 -12.31 13.50 34.70
CA HIS A 575 -12.75 12.83 35.94
C HIS A 575 -14.26 12.55 36.09
N ALA A 576 -14.76 11.39 36.55
CA ALA A 576 -14.20 10.09 36.91
C ALA A 576 -15.34 9.07 37.23
N VAL A 577 -14.97 7.80 37.29
CA VAL A 577 -15.56 6.66 38.05
C VAL A 577 -16.78 5.90 37.48
N GLY A 578 -16.53 4.61 37.20
CA GLY A 578 -17.36 3.50 37.72
C GLY A 578 -18.25 2.78 36.71
N GLU A 579 -17.70 1.85 35.92
CA GLU A 579 -18.53 0.95 35.12
C GLU A 579 -18.04 -0.50 35.21
N THR A 580 -18.98 -1.41 35.42
CA THR A 580 -18.81 -2.84 35.71
C THR A 580 -18.25 -3.63 34.51
N PRO A 581 -17.75 -4.87 34.72
CA PRO A 581 -17.23 -5.71 33.63
C PRO A 581 -18.24 -5.92 32.49
N GLU A 582 -19.55 -5.95 32.77
CA GLU A 582 -20.59 -6.08 31.74
C GLU A 582 -20.83 -4.79 30.93
N ALA A 583 -20.49 -3.61 31.46
CA ALA A 583 -20.56 -2.35 30.71
C ALA A 583 -19.38 -2.20 29.75
N LEU A 584 -18.20 -2.69 30.14
CA LEU A 584 -17.02 -2.76 29.29
C LEU A 584 -17.20 -3.78 28.14
N GLU A 585 -17.82 -4.94 28.37
CA GLU A 585 -18.15 -5.89 27.30
C GLU A 585 -19.21 -5.36 26.32
N ARG A 586 -20.15 -4.54 26.80
CA ARG A 586 -21.14 -3.87 25.93
C ARG A 586 -20.49 -2.78 25.09
N HIS A 587 -19.58 -2.00 25.68
CA HIS A 587 -18.79 -1.00 24.98
C HIS A 587 -17.85 -1.64 23.93
N ILE A 588 -17.28 -2.82 24.22
CA ILE A 588 -16.45 -3.57 23.27
C ILE A 588 -17.30 -4.19 22.14
N ARG A 589 -18.52 -4.67 22.41
CA ARG A 589 -19.43 -5.16 21.35
C ARG A 589 -20.01 -4.05 20.47
N GLU A 590 -20.29 -2.88 21.03
CA GLU A 590 -20.75 -1.70 20.30
C GLU A 590 -19.62 -0.99 19.53
N HIS A 591 -18.34 -1.29 19.84
CA HIS A 591 -17.15 -0.74 19.16
C HIS A 591 -16.25 -1.78 18.49
N LEU A 592 -16.72 -3.02 18.29
CA LEU A 592 -16.12 -3.91 17.30
C LEU A 592 -16.44 -3.35 15.91
N PRO A 593 -15.44 -3.16 15.02
CA PRO A 593 -15.69 -2.64 13.68
C PRO A 593 -16.42 -3.71 12.87
N GLN A 594 -17.75 -3.71 12.95
CA GLN A 594 -18.56 -4.14 11.83
C GLN A 594 -18.20 -3.22 10.68
N PHE A 595 -17.53 -3.77 9.67
CA PHE A 595 -17.29 -3.09 8.41
C PHE A 595 -18.56 -2.39 7.93
N PRO A 596 -18.46 -1.11 7.57
CA PRO A 596 -19.13 -0.63 6.39
C PRO A 596 -18.05 -0.49 5.32
N VAL A 597 -18.29 -1.15 4.19
CA VAL A 597 -17.85 -0.65 2.89
C VAL A 597 -18.55 0.70 2.70
N SER A 598 -18.02 1.73 3.35
CA SER A 598 -18.43 3.11 3.18
C SER A 598 -17.15 3.85 2.86
N THR A 599 -17.04 4.22 1.59
CA THR A 599 -16.23 5.31 1.09
C THR A 599 -16.51 6.55 1.94
N ARG A 600 -15.86 6.66 3.11
CA ARG A 600 -15.66 7.96 3.75
C ARG A 600 -14.69 8.74 2.87
N ILE A 601 -15.25 9.43 1.89
CA ILE A 601 -14.57 10.47 1.15
C ILE A 601 -14.37 11.62 2.15
N VAL A 602 -13.21 11.63 2.83
CA VAL A 602 -12.54 12.76 3.54
C VAL A 602 -12.13 12.37 4.97
N ALA A 603 -10.81 12.35 5.20
CA ALA A 603 -10.24 12.54 6.53
C ALA A 603 -10.49 13.99 6.95
N ASP A 604 -10.90 14.22 8.21
CA ASP A 604 -11.22 15.53 8.78
C ASP A 604 -10.36 16.67 8.21
N ASP A 605 -10.99 17.83 8.00
CA ASP A 605 -10.33 19.06 7.56
C ASP A 605 -9.19 19.42 8.51
N VAL A 606 -7.98 18.95 8.19
CA VAL A 606 -6.76 19.45 8.79
C VAL A 606 -6.62 20.88 8.28
N ALA A 607 -7.06 21.84 9.10
CA ALA A 607 -7.02 23.28 8.85
C ALA A 607 -5.59 23.85 8.77
N ASP A 608 -4.57 23.01 8.56
CA ASP A 608 -3.18 23.41 8.45
C ASP A 608 -2.83 23.76 7.00
N GLU A 609 -2.76 25.05 6.69
CA GLU A 609 -2.38 25.55 5.37
C GLU A 609 -1.02 25.03 4.87
N ARG A 610 -0.14 24.55 5.77
CA ARG A 610 1.15 23.93 5.42
C ARG A 610 0.98 22.58 4.73
N MET A 611 -0.20 21.96 4.83
CA MET A 611 -0.57 20.72 4.16
C MET A 611 -1.19 20.95 2.77
N ILE A 612 -0.91 22.11 2.16
CA ILE A 612 -1.30 22.43 0.79
C ILE A 612 -0.05 22.68 -0.04
N PHE A 613 0.16 21.83 -1.05
CA PHE A 613 1.30 21.98 -1.95
C PHE A 613 1.06 23.12 -2.93
N GLN A 614 1.75 24.24 -2.70
CA GLN A 614 1.63 25.43 -3.55
C GLN A 614 2.28 25.28 -4.92
N GLY A 615 3.09 24.24 -5.16
CA GLY A 615 3.77 24.04 -6.43
C GLY A 615 2.92 23.42 -7.54
N VAL A 616 1.60 23.29 -7.40
CA VAL A 616 0.74 22.72 -8.45
C VAL A 616 0.56 23.70 -9.62
N CYS A 617 0.75 23.21 -10.85
CA CYS A 617 0.48 23.92 -12.09
C CYS A 617 -0.97 23.68 -12.53
N VAL A 618 -1.75 24.76 -12.65
CA VAL A 618 -3.10 24.72 -13.23
C VAL A 618 -3.11 25.65 -14.44
N ASN A 619 -3.48 25.13 -15.61
CA ASN A 619 -3.60 25.88 -16.85
C ASN A 619 -5.06 25.91 -17.34
N GLY A 620 -5.35 26.71 -18.36
CA GLY A 620 -6.72 26.87 -18.87
C GLY A 620 -7.29 25.59 -19.46
N GLU A 621 -6.47 24.75 -20.09
CA GLU A 621 -6.89 23.45 -20.63
C GLU A 621 -7.39 22.51 -19.52
N LEU A 622 -6.62 22.39 -18.43
CA LEU A 622 -7.02 21.60 -17.27
C LEU A 622 -8.32 22.12 -16.65
N LEU A 623 -8.45 23.45 -16.54
CA LEU A 623 -9.68 24.03 -15.99
C LEU A 623 -10.91 23.73 -16.87
N LEU A 624 -10.74 23.76 -18.20
CA LEU A 624 -11.79 23.39 -19.15
C LEU A 624 -12.17 21.90 -19.04
N GLU A 625 -11.19 21.03 -18.85
CA GLU A 625 -11.43 19.60 -18.61
C GLU A 625 -12.29 19.39 -17.36
N TYR A 626 -11.95 20.03 -16.23
CA TYR A 626 -12.75 19.94 -15.00
C TYR A 626 -14.17 20.52 -15.15
N ARG A 627 -14.34 21.58 -15.95
CA ARG A 627 -15.66 22.14 -16.26
C ARG A 627 -16.51 21.13 -17.05
N GLU A 628 -15.93 20.49 -18.06
CA GLU A 628 -16.63 19.44 -18.81
C GLU A 628 -16.92 18.23 -17.92
N ASP A 629 -15.99 17.79 -17.07
CA ASP A 629 -16.22 16.68 -16.14
C ASP A 629 -17.37 16.95 -15.18
N ILE A 630 -17.44 18.15 -14.59
CA ILE A 630 -18.56 18.53 -13.73
C ILE A 630 -19.89 18.52 -14.50
N LYS A 631 -19.90 19.06 -15.72
CA LYS A 631 -21.09 19.04 -16.58
C LYS A 631 -21.55 17.61 -16.86
N TYR A 632 -20.66 16.70 -17.23
CA TYR A 632 -21.03 15.30 -17.48
C TYR A 632 -21.39 14.56 -16.19
N LEU A 633 -20.79 14.91 -15.05
CA LEU A 633 -21.18 14.40 -13.73
C LEU A 633 -22.66 14.71 -13.44
N MET A 634 -23.09 15.95 -13.70
CA MET A 634 -24.49 16.36 -13.57
C MET A 634 -25.41 15.67 -14.59
N LEU A 635 -24.93 15.42 -15.82
CA LEU A 635 -25.70 14.70 -16.83
C LEU A 635 -25.89 13.21 -16.47
N ILE A 636 -24.86 12.57 -15.91
CA ILE A 636 -24.95 11.20 -15.37
C ILE A 636 -26.03 11.15 -14.30
N GLU A 637 -25.98 12.08 -13.35
CA GLU A 637 -26.95 12.18 -12.27
C GLU A 637 -28.39 12.35 -12.81
N GLN A 638 -28.61 13.29 -13.73
CA GLN A 638 -29.91 13.49 -14.38
C GLN A 638 -30.39 12.23 -15.12
N GLN A 639 -29.49 11.49 -15.74
CA GLN A 639 -29.83 10.27 -16.44
C GLN A 639 -30.22 9.14 -15.48
N LEU A 640 -29.51 8.99 -14.35
CA LEU A 640 -29.86 8.01 -13.32
C LEU A 640 -31.17 8.36 -12.60
N LYS A 641 -31.49 9.64 -12.45
CA LYS A 641 -32.80 10.10 -11.92
C LYS A 641 -33.99 9.73 -12.82
N LYS A 642 -33.77 9.52 -14.13
CA LYS A 642 -34.80 9.09 -15.08
C LYS A 642 -35.07 7.58 -15.05
N LEU A 643 -34.28 6.80 -14.30
CA LEU A 643 -34.53 5.36 -14.16
C LEU A 643 -35.83 5.15 -13.38
N ASN A 644 -36.81 4.56 -14.05
CA ASN A 644 -38.15 4.32 -13.51
C ASN A 644 -38.35 2.88 -13.04
N SER A 645 -37.53 1.93 -13.53
CA SER A 645 -37.59 0.53 -13.11
C SER A 645 -36.88 0.34 -11.76
N PRO A 646 -37.48 -0.36 -10.78
CA PRO A 646 -36.81 -0.69 -9.52
C PRO A 646 -35.56 -1.56 -9.73
N GLU A 647 -35.57 -2.44 -10.74
CA GLU A 647 -34.43 -3.30 -11.07
C GLU A 647 -33.24 -2.49 -11.61
N GLU A 648 -33.50 -1.49 -12.48
CA GLU A 648 -32.44 -0.60 -12.96
C GLU A 648 -31.91 0.29 -11.82
N ARG A 649 -32.77 0.74 -10.90
CA ARG A 649 -32.33 1.52 -9.74
C ARG A 649 -31.41 0.72 -8.81
N ASP A 650 -31.72 -0.54 -8.56
CA ASP A 650 -30.89 -1.44 -7.75
C ASP A 650 -29.53 -1.68 -8.42
N LEU A 651 -29.52 -1.97 -9.72
CA LEU A 651 -28.31 -2.15 -10.53
C LEU A 651 -27.34 -0.96 -10.42
N PHE A 652 -27.87 0.26 -10.40
CA PHE A 652 -27.10 1.51 -10.31
C PHE A 652 -26.98 2.07 -8.87
N GLY A 653 -27.34 1.30 -7.83
CA GLY A 653 -27.37 1.78 -6.45
C GLY A 653 -26.04 2.39 -5.95
N LYS A 654 -24.90 1.80 -6.36
CA LYS A 654 -23.55 2.33 -6.03
C LYS A 654 -23.29 3.70 -6.67
N TRP A 655 -23.72 3.91 -7.92
CA TRP A 655 -23.60 5.18 -8.61
C TRP A 655 -24.43 6.26 -7.93
N ILE A 656 -25.69 5.93 -7.60
CA ILE A 656 -26.62 6.85 -6.94
C ILE A 656 -26.06 7.28 -5.57
N THR A 657 -25.55 6.34 -4.79
CA THR A 657 -24.94 6.60 -3.48
C THR A 657 -23.74 7.52 -3.62
N PHE A 658 -22.81 7.20 -4.53
CA PHE A 658 -21.61 8.01 -4.77
C PHE A 658 -21.94 9.44 -5.18
N LEU A 659 -22.89 9.64 -6.09
CA LEU A 659 -23.30 10.99 -6.52
C LEU A 659 -23.98 11.76 -5.39
N SER A 660 -24.79 11.09 -4.57
CA SER A 660 -25.42 11.70 -3.38
C SER A 660 -24.40 12.18 -2.34
N ASP A 661 -23.25 11.52 -2.24
CA ASP A 661 -22.15 11.96 -1.36
C ASP A 661 -21.40 13.19 -1.91
N ILE A 662 -21.46 13.44 -3.22
CA ILE A 662 -20.83 14.62 -3.83
C ILE A 662 -21.68 15.87 -3.55
N ASP A 663 -23.00 15.75 -3.62
CA ASP A 663 -23.94 16.83 -3.35
C ASP A 663 -25.20 16.30 -2.62
N PRO A 664 -25.44 16.72 -1.37
CA PRO A 664 -26.58 16.28 -0.58
C PRO A 664 -27.96 16.67 -1.14
N SER A 665 -28.03 17.69 -2.01
CA SER A 665 -29.26 18.02 -2.74
C SER A 665 -29.64 16.93 -3.76
N LEU A 666 -28.76 15.94 -3.95
CA LEU A 666 -28.92 14.81 -4.83
C LEU A 666 -29.47 13.54 -4.15
N LYS A 667 -29.88 13.61 -2.87
CA LYS A 667 -30.60 12.48 -2.22
C LYS A 667 -31.83 12.12 -3.05
N MET A 668 -31.83 10.92 -3.62
CA MET A 668 -33.04 10.37 -4.24
C MET A 668 -34.04 10.11 -3.11
N ASN A 669 -35.22 10.74 -3.19
CA ASN A 669 -36.32 10.39 -2.29
C ASN A 669 -36.62 8.91 -2.48
N ALA A 670 -36.37 8.11 -1.44
CA ALA A 670 -36.82 6.74 -1.39
C ALA A 670 -38.35 6.77 -1.42
N SER A 671 -38.93 6.46 -2.57
CA SER A 671 -40.36 6.23 -2.76
C SER A 671 -40.63 4.74 -2.81
#